data_AF-A0AAD9ALB0-F1
#
_entry.id   AF-A0AAD9ALB0-F1
#
_cell.length_a   1.000
_cell.length_b   1.000
_cell.length_c   1.000
_cell.angle_alpha   90.00
_cell.angle_beta   90.00
_cell.angle_gamma   90.00
#
_symmetry.space_group_name_H-M   'P 1'
#
loop_
_entity.id
_entity.type
_entity.pdbx_description
1 polymer ?
#
loop_
_entity_poly.entity_id
_entity_poly.type
_entity_poly.pdbx_seq_one_letter_code
_entity_poly.pdbx_strand_id
1 'polypeptide(L)'
;MSQEIHMGVWIDWSHGRVLGATITMSARDGALLLAFIATFVTVVATRLWRIVTFVCHQILASGGEHDGLYYQRQLILRNTPTPMAATGLFLRQAWNWRGHANYPLLRTLPWAIGGVLYVAVFAVAAIFSSRISDGATQFRLLAAGDCGAFEPADRDALQQKSTYDNSMASVYARQCYTNSSAASCNSLPVSWIRWTGTSVECPFADDICVGSTGASAFKMESEVINSQSHLGINRAEKYRVNYRRETVCAPLITGSRFARDVNGNEAETFGWEDNVLIKYLYGNLESRNYTHIYNKYGQNMHTGYGTGVYVSFAHRTDNHWTPIDALVLDHRDITLMFIAPNSVLHLQPNDDPVFGANIPVDTEGGTTYYQPDRYVSPIACADRHEICNPNYGICTSLVGSGELMSSAREERLELNPVQLATVERLLFHLSISSFYHLIWTRTQSFLEAQELVAELTQLKLPSDQWKREMGRLFADALSKLQHQVTEYATGPSIAVPGSIFKAWNASAKSSEAQEQVQVAHEAMCKSQTTRDAQGTLNFSILGLSLLLAVGFIIIGLSFVLEPTTIFLQKKSGYGATKAKRWERDENLQVMRMLFELRYAGRWKGRTDSFPTTISKDRFRYDAEYLGEEQMYQEIRHNAGGVKS
;
A
#
# COMPACT_ATOMS: atom_id res chain seq x y z
N MET A 1 20.61 -4.58 -3.88
CA MET A 1 20.31 -3.35 -4.65
C MET A 1 19.02 -2.74 -4.10
N SER A 2 18.93 -1.42 -3.98
CA SER A 2 17.69 -0.77 -3.55
C SER A 2 16.64 -0.90 -4.64
N GLN A 3 15.44 -1.39 -4.30
CA GLN A 3 14.29 -1.36 -5.21
C GLN A 3 14.10 0.08 -5.71
N GLU A 4 13.77 0.29 -6.98
CA GLU A 4 13.51 1.62 -7.53
C GLU A 4 11.99 1.79 -7.76
N ILE A 5 11.45 2.96 -7.43
CA ILE A 5 10.03 3.26 -7.63
C ILE A 5 9.82 3.92 -8.99
N HIS A 6 8.81 3.46 -9.72
CA HIS A 6 8.39 4.10 -10.95
C HIS A 6 7.82 5.50 -10.69
N MET A 7 8.46 6.51 -11.26
CA MET A 7 7.99 7.89 -11.28
C MET A 7 7.19 8.15 -12.55
N GLY A 8 6.01 8.76 -12.40
CA GLY A 8 5.09 9.02 -13.51
C GLY A 8 3.66 8.57 -13.23
N VAL A 9 2.86 8.55 -14.29
CA VAL A 9 1.43 8.20 -14.22
C VAL A 9 1.25 6.70 -14.31
N TRP A 10 0.47 6.15 -13.38
CA TRP A 10 0.06 4.75 -13.38
C TRP A 10 -1.34 4.60 -12.77
N ILE A 11 -1.86 3.38 -12.80
CA ILE A 11 -3.20 3.07 -12.26
C ILE A 11 -3.02 2.05 -11.15
N ASP A 12 -3.45 2.39 -9.95
CA ASP A 12 -3.70 1.41 -8.90
C ASP A 12 -5.05 0.73 -9.16
N TRP A 13 -4.98 -0.50 -9.66
CA TRP A 13 -6.18 -1.25 -10.01
C TRP A 13 -7.01 -1.66 -8.80
N SER A 14 -6.54 -1.47 -7.55
CA SER A 14 -7.35 -1.74 -6.35
C SER A 14 -8.50 -0.75 -6.21
N HIS A 15 -8.32 0.46 -6.73
CA HIS A 15 -9.32 1.52 -6.77
C HIS A 15 -9.97 1.66 -8.16
N GLY A 16 -9.66 0.76 -9.09
CA GLY A 16 -10.16 0.80 -10.47
C GLY A 16 -9.53 1.92 -11.32
N ARG A 17 -9.99 2.04 -12.57
CA ARG A 17 -9.35 2.90 -13.59
C ARG A 17 -9.37 4.39 -13.27
N VAL A 18 -10.44 4.88 -12.62
CA VAL A 18 -10.68 6.31 -12.41
C VAL A 18 -10.12 6.78 -11.07
N LEU A 19 -10.54 6.15 -9.96
CA LEU A 19 -10.09 6.53 -8.63
C LEU A 19 -8.62 6.12 -8.39
N GLY A 20 -8.16 5.04 -9.02
CA GLY A 20 -6.78 4.56 -8.92
C GLY A 20 -5.77 5.31 -9.79
N ALA A 21 -6.20 6.22 -10.67
CA ALA A 21 -5.29 7.00 -11.50
C ALA A 21 -4.40 7.89 -10.62
N THR A 22 -3.10 7.56 -10.59
CA THR A 22 -2.14 8.13 -9.65
C THR A 22 -0.90 8.61 -10.42
N ILE A 23 -0.34 9.73 -9.97
CA ILE A 23 1.00 10.16 -10.39
C ILE A 23 1.96 10.06 -9.21
N THR A 24 3.04 9.31 -9.38
CA THR A 24 4.14 9.21 -8.41
C THR A 24 5.23 10.22 -8.76
N MET A 25 5.69 10.97 -7.77
CA MET A 25 6.77 11.95 -7.93
C MET A 25 7.81 11.80 -6.82
N SER A 26 9.02 12.30 -7.05
CA SER A 26 10.03 12.44 -6.00
C SER A 26 9.50 13.34 -4.86
N ALA A 27 10.00 13.19 -3.64
CA ALA A 27 9.62 14.10 -2.53
C ALA A 27 9.87 15.58 -2.89
N ARG A 28 10.92 15.87 -3.65
CA ARG A 28 11.24 17.23 -4.10
C ARG A 28 10.18 17.78 -5.05
N ASP A 29 9.85 17.05 -6.11
CA ASP A 29 8.91 17.54 -7.11
C ASP A 29 7.47 17.52 -6.58
N GLY A 30 7.15 16.55 -5.71
CA GLY A 30 5.88 16.52 -4.99
C GLY A 30 5.72 17.74 -4.07
N ALA A 31 6.77 18.17 -3.37
CA ALA A 31 6.73 19.39 -2.56
C ALA A 31 6.50 20.65 -3.42
N LEU A 32 7.10 20.72 -4.62
CA LEU A 32 6.85 21.81 -5.57
C LEU A 32 5.40 21.83 -6.05
N LEU A 33 4.82 20.65 -6.36
CA LEU A 33 3.41 20.53 -6.74
C LEU A 33 2.48 20.97 -5.61
N LEU A 34 2.77 20.57 -4.36
CA LEU A 34 2.00 20.99 -3.19
C LEU A 34 2.05 22.52 -2.99
N ALA A 35 3.22 23.14 -3.16
CA ALA A 35 3.36 24.60 -3.09
C ALA A 35 2.57 25.32 -4.20
N PHE A 36 2.58 24.76 -5.42
CA PHE A 36 1.77 25.26 -6.52
C PHE A 36 0.27 25.18 -6.21
N ILE A 37 -0.21 24.04 -5.70
CA ILE A 37 -1.63 23.85 -5.34
C ILE A 37 -2.06 24.85 -4.26
N ALA A 38 -1.27 25.04 -3.20
CA ALA A 38 -1.57 26.01 -2.15
C ALA A 38 -1.67 27.45 -2.69
N THR A 39 -0.74 27.83 -3.58
CA THR A 39 -0.77 29.13 -4.25
C THR A 39 -1.99 29.27 -5.16
N PHE A 40 -2.31 28.23 -5.92
CA PHE A 40 -3.47 28.19 -6.81
C PHE A 40 -4.79 28.35 -6.03
N VAL A 41 -4.97 27.63 -4.92
CA VAL A 41 -6.15 27.77 -4.04
C VAL A 41 -6.27 29.20 -3.51
N THR A 42 -5.16 29.85 -3.19
CA THR A 42 -5.16 31.27 -2.74
C THR A 42 -5.63 32.22 -3.85
N VAL A 43 -5.22 31.99 -5.10
CA VAL A 43 -5.70 32.76 -6.25
C VAL A 43 -7.21 32.52 -6.46
N VAL A 44 -7.66 31.27 -6.42
CA VAL A 44 -9.08 30.90 -6.53
C VAL A 44 -9.90 31.58 -5.43
N ALA A 45 -9.43 31.57 -4.18
CA ALA A 45 -10.08 32.24 -3.05
C ALA A 45 -10.24 33.75 -3.30
N THR A 46 -9.21 34.39 -3.85
CA THR A 46 -9.26 35.83 -4.16
C THR A 46 -10.25 36.13 -5.29
N ARG A 47 -10.30 35.29 -6.32
CA ARG A 47 -11.21 35.46 -7.46
C ARG A 47 -12.66 35.14 -7.10
N LEU A 48 -12.89 34.12 -6.28
CA LEU A 48 -14.23 33.82 -5.77
C LEU A 48 -14.75 34.95 -4.88
N TRP A 49 -13.89 35.58 -4.07
CA TRP A 49 -14.30 36.73 -3.25
C TRP A 49 -14.84 37.87 -4.12
N ARG A 50 -14.19 38.15 -5.25
CA ARG A 50 -14.67 39.16 -6.21
C ARG A 50 -16.05 38.82 -6.78
N ILE A 51 -16.31 37.54 -7.09
CA ILE A 51 -17.63 37.08 -7.52
C ILE A 51 -18.66 37.31 -6.40
N VAL A 52 -18.33 36.92 -5.17
CA VAL A 52 -19.23 37.06 -4.02
C VAL A 52 -19.56 38.53 -3.75
N THR A 53 -18.58 39.43 -3.73
CA THR A 53 -18.86 40.84 -3.48
C THR A 53 -19.62 41.51 -4.62
N PHE A 54 -19.36 41.11 -5.87
CA PHE A 54 -20.14 41.54 -7.03
C PHE A 54 -21.60 41.12 -6.91
N VAL A 55 -21.86 39.82 -6.68
CA VAL A 55 -23.22 39.28 -6.56
C VAL A 55 -23.96 39.93 -5.39
N CYS A 56 -23.31 40.04 -4.24
CA CYS A 56 -23.88 40.72 -3.06
C CYS A 56 -24.22 42.19 -3.35
N HIS A 57 -23.33 42.94 -4.00
CA HIS A 57 -23.63 44.32 -4.41
C HIS A 57 -24.85 44.35 -5.33
N GLN A 58 -24.88 43.53 -6.38
CA GLN A 58 -25.98 43.49 -7.34
C GLN A 58 -27.33 43.10 -6.70
N ILE A 59 -27.35 42.17 -5.76
CA ILE A 59 -28.58 41.80 -5.04
C ILE A 59 -29.08 42.97 -4.19
N LEU A 60 -28.17 43.63 -3.47
CA LEU A 60 -28.49 44.70 -2.52
C LEU A 60 -28.70 46.07 -3.16
N ALA A 61 -28.22 46.28 -4.40
CA ALA A 61 -28.40 47.51 -5.14
C ALA A 61 -29.89 47.74 -5.45
N SER A 62 -30.49 48.76 -4.84
CA SER A 62 -31.93 49.06 -4.92
C SER A 62 -32.18 50.54 -5.17
N GLY A 63 -33.04 50.90 -6.13
CA GLY A 63 -33.36 52.31 -6.42
C GLY A 63 -33.89 53.09 -5.19
N GLY A 64 -33.93 54.42 -5.29
CA GLY A 64 -34.46 55.30 -4.23
C GLY A 64 -33.41 55.87 -3.27
N GLU A 65 -33.89 56.60 -2.27
CA GLU A 65 -33.10 57.23 -1.22
C GLU A 65 -32.75 56.21 -0.12
N HIS A 66 -31.50 56.24 0.32
CA HIS A 66 -30.97 55.35 1.35
C HIS A 66 -30.03 56.13 2.28
N ASP A 67 -29.75 55.59 3.46
CA ASP A 67 -28.85 56.21 4.43
C ASP A 67 -27.36 56.07 4.04
N GLY A 68 -26.49 56.87 4.69
CA GLY A 68 -25.05 56.83 4.44
C GLY A 68 -24.42 55.45 4.73
N LEU A 69 -24.96 54.71 5.70
CA LEU A 69 -24.55 53.34 6.03
C LEU A 69 -24.73 52.38 4.84
N TYR A 70 -25.86 52.49 4.13
CA TYR A 70 -26.11 51.71 2.91
C TYR A 70 -25.07 52.01 1.83
N TYR A 71 -24.81 53.28 1.53
CA TYR A 71 -23.87 53.66 0.46
C TYR A 71 -22.43 53.27 0.79
N GLN A 72 -21.99 53.46 2.05
CA GLN A 72 -20.68 53.00 2.48
C GLN A 72 -20.53 51.48 2.35
N ARG A 73 -21.58 50.70 2.65
CA ARG A 73 -21.53 49.24 2.45
C ARG A 73 -21.34 48.88 0.97
N GLN A 74 -22.05 49.53 0.05
CA GLN A 74 -21.89 49.29 -1.39
C GLN A 74 -20.49 49.65 -1.87
N LEU A 75 -19.93 50.76 -1.37
CA LEU A 75 -18.55 51.19 -1.63
C LEU A 75 -17.53 50.15 -1.16
N ILE A 76 -17.70 49.59 0.05
CA ILE A 76 -16.82 48.54 0.57
C ILE A 76 -16.88 47.29 -0.33
N LEU A 77 -18.08 46.85 -0.73
CA LEU A 77 -18.27 45.65 -1.57
C LEU A 77 -17.63 45.80 -2.97
N ARG A 78 -17.74 46.99 -3.59
CA ARG A 78 -17.15 47.26 -4.92
C ARG A 78 -15.62 47.34 -4.85
N ASN A 79 -15.09 48.07 -3.87
CA ASN A 79 -13.71 48.54 -3.93
C ASN A 79 -12.72 47.74 -3.09
N THR A 80 -13.17 46.83 -2.22
CA THR A 80 -12.26 46.11 -1.32
C THR A 80 -11.89 44.73 -1.90
N PRO A 81 -10.67 44.55 -2.45
CA PRO A 81 -10.25 43.29 -3.07
C PRO A 81 -10.07 42.13 -2.09
N THR A 82 -9.73 42.43 -0.83
CA THR A 82 -9.35 41.40 0.14
C THR A 82 -10.43 41.22 1.20
N PRO A 83 -10.85 39.97 1.48
CA PRO A 83 -11.91 39.69 2.45
C PRO A 83 -11.56 40.16 3.87
N MET A 84 -10.28 40.07 4.27
CA MET A 84 -9.82 40.52 5.58
C MET A 84 -9.89 42.06 5.72
N ALA A 85 -9.52 42.81 4.68
CA ALA A 85 -9.68 44.26 4.72
C ALA A 85 -11.16 44.67 4.74
N ALA A 86 -12.01 43.99 3.96
CA ALA A 86 -13.45 44.24 3.96
C ALA A 86 -14.06 43.99 5.34
N THR A 87 -13.66 42.91 6.00
CA THR A 87 -14.05 42.59 7.38
C THR A 87 -13.70 43.72 8.34
N GLY A 88 -12.45 44.20 8.29
CA GLY A 88 -12.00 45.33 9.12
C GLY A 88 -12.81 46.61 8.87
N LEU A 89 -13.15 46.88 7.61
CA LEU A 89 -14.02 48.02 7.24
C LEU A 89 -15.45 47.83 7.77
N PHE A 90 -16.04 46.65 7.68
CA PHE A 90 -17.38 46.38 8.24
C PHE A 90 -17.42 46.47 9.75
N LEU A 91 -16.36 46.05 10.47
CA LEU A 91 -16.26 46.23 11.92
C LEU A 91 -16.16 47.72 12.31
N ARG A 92 -15.34 48.49 11.60
CA ARG A 92 -15.24 49.94 11.80
C ARG A 92 -16.57 50.64 11.48
N GLN A 93 -17.24 50.19 10.43
CA GLN A 93 -18.57 50.67 10.06
C GLN A 93 -19.59 50.38 11.18
N ALA A 94 -19.58 49.18 11.75
CA ALA A 94 -20.43 48.81 12.88
C ALA A 94 -20.20 49.70 14.11
N TRP A 95 -18.93 50.04 14.39
CA TRP A 95 -18.54 50.89 15.51
C TRP A 95 -18.93 52.36 15.31
N ASN A 96 -18.54 52.95 14.17
CA ASN A 96 -18.72 54.38 13.92
C ASN A 96 -20.18 54.78 13.70
N TRP A 97 -21.01 53.88 13.18
CA TRP A 97 -22.44 54.13 12.99
C TRP A 97 -23.28 53.86 14.24
N ARG A 98 -22.67 53.48 15.37
CA ARG A 98 -23.37 53.30 16.64
C ARG A 98 -24.04 54.62 17.05
N GLY A 99 -25.37 54.59 17.20
CA GLY A 99 -26.17 55.77 17.53
C GLY A 99 -26.50 56.72 16.38
N HIS A 100 -25.98 56.48 15.17
CA HIS A 100 -26.15 57.39 14.00
C HIS A 100 -26.99 56.78 12.86
N ALA A 101 -27.25 55.48 12.90
CA ALA A 101 -28.13 54.79 11.95
C ALA A 101 -29.03 53.80 12.67
N ASN A 102 -30.14 53.42 12.05
CA ASN A 102 -31.05 52.40 12.57
C ASN A 102 -30.44 51.00 12.45
N TYR A 103 -30.37 50.29 13.57
CA TYR A 103 -29.86 48.92 13.68
C TYR A 103 -28.50 48.68 12.99
N PRO A 104 -27.47 49.50 13.29
CA PRO A 104 -26.22 49.51 12.52
C PRO A 104 -25.45 48.20 12.70
N LEU A 105 -25.47 47.63 13.92
CA LEU A 105 -24.86 46.35 14.23
C LEU A 105 -25.52 45.22 13.41
N LEU A 106 -26.85 45.11 13.41
CA LEU A 106 -27.56 44.06 12.66
C LEU A 106 -27.30 44.15 11.15
N ARG A 107 -27.08 45.35 10.61
CA ARG A 107 -26.86 45.59 9.18
C ARG A 107 -25.42 45.40 8.70
N THR A 108 -24.45 45.36 9.61
CA THR A 108 -23.00 45.35 9.31
C THR A 108 -22.27 44.12 9.86
N LEU A 109 -22.60 43.68 11.08
CA LEU A 109 -21.95 42.54 11.73
C LEU A 109 -22.05 41.23 10.92
N PRO A 110 -23.17 40.89 10.26
CA PRO A 110 -23.24 39.71 9.40
C PRO A 110 -22.20 39.71 8.26
N TRP A 111 -21.84 40.89 7.73
CA TRP A 111 -20.81 41.01 6.69
C TRP A 111 -19.40 40.81 7.23
N ALA A 112 -19.13 41.33 8.43
CA ALA A 112 -17.87 41.07 9.11
C ALA A 112 -17.73 39.57 9.46
N ILE A 113 -18.78 38.96 10.01
CA ILE A 113 -18.81 37.52 10.31
C ILE A 113 -18.61 36.71 9.02
N GLY A 114 -19.33 37.05 7.95
CA GLY A 114 -19.18 36.39 6.64
C GLY A 114 -17.76 36.49 6.08
N GLY A 115 -17.10 37.64 6.22
CA GLY A 115 -15.71 37.83 5.82
C GLY A 115 -14.72 37.00 6.64
N VAL A 116 -14.89 36.94 7.97
CA VAL A 116 -14.08 36.07 8.84
C VAL A 116 -14.28 34.60 8.48
N LEU A 117 -15.53 34.15 8.33
CA LEU A 117 -15.85 32.78 7.94
C LEU A 117 -15.27 32.44 6.57
N TYR A 118 -15.32 33.36 5.61
CA TYR A 118 -14.72 33.17 4.30
C TYR A 118 -13.20 32.96 4.39
N VAL A 119 -12.49 33.81 5.13
CA VAL A 119 -11.05 33.67 5.34
C VAL A 119 -10.73 32.36 6.06
N ALA A 120 -11.49 32.00 7.09
CA ALA A 120 -11.31 30.75 7.83
C ALA A 120 -11.49 29.52 6.92
N VAL A 121 -12.57 29.47 6.14
CA VAL A 121 -12.85 28.37 5.22
C VAL A 121 -11.73 28.20 4.19
N PHE A 122 -11.25 29.29 3.59
CA PHE A 122 -10.18 29.21 2.59
C PHE A 122 -8.79 28.98 3.18
N ALA A 123 -8.52 29.44 4.40
CA ALA A 123 -7.31 29.08 5.13
C ALA A 123 -7.29 27.57 5.43
N VAL A 124 -8.42 27.01 5.88
CA VAL A 124 -8.60 25.57 6.08
C VAL A 124 -8.43 24.85 4.73
N ALA A 125 -9.11 25.28 3.67
CA ALA A 125 -8.99 24.65 2.35
C ALA A 125 -7.55 24.66 1.81
N ALA A 126 -6.78 25.74 2.02
CA ALA A 126 -5.38 25.81 1.64
C ALA A 126 -4.51 24.82 2.43
N ILE A 127 -4.74 24.68 3.74
CA ILE A 127 -4.03 23.70 4.57
C ILE A 127 -4.38 22.27 4.13
N PHE A 128 -5.66 21.97 3.95
CA PHE A 128 -6.13 20.66 3.50
C PHE A 128 -5.77 20.33 2.06
N SER A 129 -5.42 21.33 1.23
CA SER A 129 -4.91 21.07 -0.12
C SER A 129 -3.61 20.26 -0.12
N SER A 130 -2.83 20.32 0.98
CA SER A 130 -1.67 19.46 1.19
C SER A 130 -2.00 17.97 1.34
N ARG A 131 -3.23 17.66 1.73
CA ARG A 131 -3.76 16.29 1.90
C ARG A 131 -4.24 15.67 0.59
N ILE A 132 -4.09 16.36 -0.54
CA ILE A 132 -4.47 15.79 -1.85
C ILE A 132 -3.60 14.57 -2.22
N SER A 133 -2.42 14.43 -1.62
CA SER A 133 -1.61 13.21 -1.68
C SER A 133 -2.20 12.06 -0.88
N ASP A 134 -2.92 12.34 0.21
CA ASP A 134 -3.51 11.31 1.07
C ASP A 134 -4.72 10.66 0.40
N GLY A 135 -5.36 11.38 -0.53
CA GLY A 135 -6.39 10.81 -1.41
C GLY A 135 -5.82 9.91 -2.51
N ALA A 136 -4.50 9.79 -2.62
CA ALA A 136 -3.85 8.86 -3.52
C ALA A 136 -3.58 7.52 -2.83
N THR A 137 -3.28 6.50 -3.62
CA THR A 137 -2.96 5.18 -3.08
C THR A 137 -1.69 5.17 -2.21
N GLN A 138 -1.71 4.37 -1.15
CA GLN A 138 -0.53 4.09 -0.32
C GLN A 138 0.50 3.22 -1.05
N PHE A 139 0.10 2.51 -2.11
CA PHE A 139 1.00 1.65 -2.87
C PHE A 139 1.91 2.47 -3.80
N ARG A 140 3.05 1.93 -4.16
CA ARG A 140 3.98 2.46 -5.17
C ARG A 140 4.22 1.40 -6.22
N LEU A 141 4.26 1.80 -7.48
CA LEU A 141 4.62 0.90 -8.56
C LEU A 141 6.14 0.76 -8.61
N LEU A 142 6.64 -0.46 -8.66
CA LEU A 142 8.07 -0.72 -8.81
C LEU A 142 8.54 -0.44 -10.24
N ALA A 143 9.71 0.17 -10.37
CA ALA A 143 10.41 0.26 -11.65
C ALA A 143 11.08 -1.09 -11.94
N ALA A 144 10.87 -1.60 -13.14
CA ALA A 144 11.47 -2.86 -13.58
C ALA A 144 12.94 -2.62 -13.98
N GLY A 145 13.87 -3.06 -13.14
CA GLY A 145 15.30 -3.15 -13.49
C GLY A 145 15.60 -4.50 -14.11
N ASP A 146 15.79 -5.50 -13.25
CA ASP A 146 16.14 -6.88 -13.59
C ASP A 146 14.92 -7.82 -13.55
N CYS A 147 13.90 -7.48 -14.35
CA CYS A 147 12.65 -8.25 -14.33
C CYS A 147 12.80 -9.64 -14.99
N GLY A 148 12.38 -10.67 -14.25
CA GLY A 148 12.32 -12.07 -14.66
C GLY A 148 12.54 -13.02 -13.48
N ALA A 149 12.63 -14.32 -13.75
CA ALA A 149 13.01 -15.30 -12.74
C ALA A 149 14.55 -15.33 -12.63
N PHE A 150 15.09 -15.14 -11.44
CA PHE A 150 16.53 -15.22 -11.22
C PHE A 150 16.98 -16.69 -11.22
N GLU A 151 17.93 -17.01 -12.11
CA GLU A 151 18.58 -18.31 -12.22
C GLU A 151 20.02 -18.20 -11.72
N PRO A 152 20.36 -18.85 -10.59
CA PRO A 152 21.73 -18.86 -10.07
C PRO A 152 22.71 -19.52 -11.04
N ALA A 153 23.94 -19.00 -11.13
CA ALA A 153 24.93 -19.50 -12.09
C ALA A 153 25.44 -20.92 -11.77
N ASP A 154 25.50 -21.27 -10.48
CA ASP A 154 26.02 -22.53 -9.98
C ASP A 154 25.37 -22.91 -8.64
N ARG A 155 25.82 -24.05 -8.07
CA ARG A 155 25.32 -24.57 -6.80
C ARG A 155 25.59 -23.63 -5.62
N ASP A 156 26.73 -22.94 -5.63
CA ASP A 156 27.13 -22.07 -4.52
C ASP A 156 26.26 -20.81 -4.53
N ALA A 157 26.01 -20.22 -5.70
CA ALA A 157 25.08 -19.11 -5.87
C ALA A 157 23.64 -19.50 -5.48
N LEU A 158 23.18 -20.70 -5.86
CA LEU A 158 21.87 -21.22 -5.46
C LEU A 158 21.76 -21.35 -3.94
N GLN A 159 22.80 -21.87 -3.28
CA GLN A 159 22.82 -22.03 -1.83
C GLN A 159 22.86 -20.67 -1.12
N GLN A 160 23.69 -19.73 -1.58
CA GLN A 160 23.78 -18.38 -1.01
C GLN A 160 22.44 -17.63 -1.12
N LYS A 161 21.83 -17.65 -2.32
CA LYS A 161 20.51 -17.03 -2.55
C LYS A 161 19.43 -17.66 -1.68
N SER A 162 19.35 -19.00 -1.67
CA SER A 162 18.34 -19.71 -0.88
C SER A 162 18.50 -19.46 0.62
N THR A 163 19.74 -19.43 1.11
CA THR A 163 20.03 -19.14 2.54
C THR A 163 19.55 -17.74 2.91
N TYR A 164 19.87 -16.75 2.07
CA TYR A 164 19.44 -15.37 2.28
C TYR A 164 17.92 -15.24 2.27
N ASP A 165 17.26 -15.79 1.25
CA ASP A 165 15.80 -15.72 1.10
C ASP A 165 15.06 -16.40 2.26
N ASN A 166 15.53 -17.58 2.67
CA ASN A 166 14.93 -18.33 3.76
C ASN A 166 15.10 -17.62 5.11
N SER A 167 16.26 -17.01 5.33
CA SER A 167 16.52 -16.19 6.52
C SER A 167 15.63 -14.95 6.55
N MET A 168 15.58 -14.22 5.43
CA MET A 168 14.71 -13.05 5.28
C MET A 168 13.23 -13.39 5.50
N ALA A 169 12.75 -14.47 4.89
CA ALA A 169 11.36 -14.91 5.03
C ALA A 169 11.02 -15.26 6.48
N SER A 170 11.93 -15.94 7.19
CA SER A 170 11.70 -16.33 8.60
C SER A 170 11.79 -15.15 9.57
N VAL A 171 12.73 -14.22 9.37
CA VAL A 171 12.79 -12.99 10.16
C VAL A 171 11.52 -12.17 9.97
N TYR A 172 11.05 -12.02 8.72
CA TYR A 172 9.82 -11.31 8.43
C TYR A 172 8.59 -12.00 9.05
N ALA A 173 8.46 -13.31 8.88
CA ALA A 173 7.36 -14.07 9.47
C ALA A 173 7.33 -13.93 10.99
N ARG A 174 8.49 -14.09 11.66
CA ARG A 174 8.61 -13.91 13.11
C ARG A 174 8.15 -12.52 13.58
N GLN A 175 8.49 -11.47 12.83
CA GLN A 175 8.15 -10.09 13.19
C GLN A 175 6.70 -9.73 12.86
N CYS A 176 6.16 -10.23 11.75
CA CYS A 176 4.97 -9.68 11.12
C CYS A 176 3.75 -10.62 11.16
N TYR A 177 3.94 -11.94 11.18
CA TYR A 177 2.84 -12.92 11.21
C TYR A 177 2.24 -13.11 12.62
N THR A 178 2.54 -12.20 13.55
CA THR A 178 2.04 -12.17 14.94
C THR A 178 1.11 -10.98 15.21
N ASN A 179 0.51 -10.39 14.17
CA ASN A 179 -0.30 -9.18 14.26
C ASN A 179 0.47 -7.96 14.80
N SER A 180 1.70 -7.80 14.33
CA SER A 180 2.58 -6.70 14.69
C SER A 180 2.32 -5.46 13.83
N SER A 181 2.37 -4.28 14.46
CA SER A 181 2.31 -2.98 13.77
C SER A 181 3.70 -2.39 13.48
N ALA A 182 4.76 -3.23 13.50
CA ALA A 182 6.12 -2.78 13.21
C ALA A 182 6.21 -2.19 11.80
N ALA A 183 6.96 -1.10 11.65
CA ALA A 183 7.12 -0.43 10.35
C ALA A 183 7.73 -1.35 9.28
N SER A 184 8.59 -2.31 9.68
CA SER A 184 9.16 -3.33 8.79
C SER A 184 8.12 -4.20 8.10
N CYS A 185 6.93 -4.35 8.69
CA CYS A 185 5.82 -5.14 8.14
C CYS A 185 5.08 -4.44 7.00
N ASN A 186 5.37 -3.15 6.74
CA ASN A 186 4.77 -2.39 5.63
C ASN A 186 5.63 -2.40 4.36
N SER A 187 6.62 -3.28 4.23
CA SER A 187 7.42 -3.42 3.00
C SER A 187 6.73 -4.27 1.92
N LEU A 188 5.87 -5.21 2.31
CA LEU A 188 5.11 -6.08 1.41
C LEU A 188 3.67 -5.58 1.22
N PRO A 189 2.94 -6.04 0.20
CA PRO A 189 1.56 -5.60 -0.07
C PRO A 189 0.60 -5.81 1.12
N VAL A 190 0.76 -6.92 1.83
CA VAL A 190 0.10 -7.20 3.12
C VAL A 190 1.15 -7.64 4.14
N SER A 191 0.95 -7.27 5.41
CA SER A 191 1.87 -7.58 6.51
C SER A 191 1.96 -9.07 6.84
N TRP A 192 0.87 -9.81 6.61
CA TRP A 192 0.84 -11.26 6.66
C TRP A 192 -0.30 -11.79 5.81
N ILE A 193 -0.16 -13.03 5.35
CA ILE A 193 -1.25 -13.81 4.76
C ILE A 193 -1.85 -14.65 5.88
N ARG A 194 -3.16 -14.55 6.08
CA ARG A 194 -3.85 -15.31 7.13
C ARG A 194 -3.86 -16.78 6.76
N TRP A 195 -3.75 -17.62 7.78
CA TRP A 195 -3.87 -19.06 7.65
C TRP A 195 -4.48 -19.64 8.92
N THR A 196 -4.98 -20.87 8.81
CA THR A 196 -5.62 -21.59 9.92
C THR A 196 -4.96 -22.94 10.10
N GLY A 197 -4.78 -23.35 11.35
CA GLY A 197 -4.24 -24.65 11.74
C GLY A 197 -5.31 -25.47 12.46
N THR A 198 -5.54 -26.70 12.02
CA THR A 198 -6.52 -27.62 12.63
C THR A 198 -5.94 -29.02 12.76
N SER A 199 -6.31 -29.76 13.80
CA SER A 199 -5.93 -31.16 13.94
C SER A 199 -6.88 -32.04 13.13
N VAL A 200 -6.32 -32.92 12.32
CA VAL A 200 -7.03 -33.79 11.37
C VAL A 200 -6.49 -35.22 11.47
N GLU A 201 -7.17 -36.17 10.83
CA GLU A 201 -6.70 -37.54 10.71
C GLU A 201 -5.43 -37.61 9.84
N CYS A 202 -4.59 -38.61 10.11
CA CYS A 202 -3.39 -38.89 9.32
C CYS A 202 -3.76 -39.13 7.85
N PRO A 203 -3.13 -38.41 6.89
CA PRO A 203 -3.43 -38.60 5.48
C PRO A 203 -2.70 -39.80 4.85
N PHE A 204 -1.75 -40.41 5.58
CA PHE A 204 -0.93 -41.55 5.14
C PHE A 204 -1.55 -42.88 5.58
N ALA A 205 -0.90 -44.01 5.29
CA ALA A 205 -1.38 -45.31 5.75
C ALA A 205 -1.50 -45.41 7.28
N ASP A 206 -2.50 -46.13 7.78
CA ASP A 206 -2.85 -46.20 9.21
C ASP A 206 -1.69 -46.65 10.11
N ASP A 207 -0.71 -47.37 9.57
CA ASP A 207 0.38 -47.99 10.31
C ASP A 207 1.66 -47.13 10.41
N ILE A 208 1.70 -45.94 9.81
CA ILE A 208 2.92 -45.13 9.73
C ILE A 208 2.93 -43.88 10.63
N CYS A 209 1.75 -43.35 10.95
CA CYS A 209 1.61 -42.16 11.79
C CYS A 209 1.68 -42.47 13.28
N VAL A 210 2.24 -41.56 14.08
CA VAL A 210 2.18 -41.64 15.54
C VAL A 210 0.73 -41.39 15.97
N GLY A 211 0.12 -42.34 16.69
CA GLY A 211 -1.27 -42.23 17.13
C GLY A 211 -2.26 -42.46 16.00
N SER A 212 -2.25 -43.67 15.44
CA SER A 212 -3.06 -44.10 14.28
C SER A 212 -4.58 -43.97 14.45
N THR A 213 -5.07 -43.69 15.66
CA THR A 213 -6.48 -43.45 15.94
C THR A 213 -6.70 -42.02 16.43
N GLY A 214 -7.41 -41.19 15.63
CA GLY A 214 -7.80 -39.82 15.98
C GLY A 214 -7.04 -38.72 15.23
N ALA A 215 -7.07 -37.49 15.76
CA ALA A 215 -6.52 -36.30 15.12
C ALA A 215 -4.99 -36.16 15.31
N SER A 216 -4.23 -37.09 14.73
CA SER A 216 -2.76 -37.18 14.83
C SER A 216 -1.97 -36.30 13.85
N ALA A 217 -2.65 -35.72 12.85
CA ALA A 217 -2.04 -34.81 11.89
C ALA A 217 -2.47 -33.35 12.11
N PHE A 218 -1.72 -32.43 11.50
CA PHE A 218 -1.95 -31.00 11.57
C PHE A 218 -2.09 -30.44 10.15
N LYS A 219 -3.31 -29.96 9.84
CA LYS A 219 -3.63 -29.30 8.58
C LYS A 219 -3.47 -27.79 8.74
N MET A 220 -2.70 -27.20 7.84
CA MET A 220 -2.52 -25.76 7.69
C MET A 220 -3.10 -25.34 6.34
N GLU A 221 -4.00 -24.36 6.34
CA GLU A 221 -4.65 -23.84 5.14
C GLU A 221 -4.53 -22.32 5.10
N SER A 222 -4.04 -21.78 3.98
CA SER A 222 -4.01 -20.34 3.76
C SER A 222 -5.41 -19.80 3.48
N GLU A 223 -5.62 -18.50 3.73
CA GLU A 223 -6.74 -17.81 3.10
C GLU A 223 -6.61 -17.82 1.56
N VAL A 224 -7.63 -17.32 0.88
CA VAL A 224 -7.57 -17.16 -0.58
C VAL A 224 -6.63 -16.00 -0.92
N ILE A 225 -5.45 -16.33 -1.45
CA ILE A 225 -4.40 -15.40 -1.82
C ILE A 225 -4.71 -14.82 -3.19
N ASN A 226 -5.26 -13.61 -3.23
CA ASN A 226 -5.43 -12.86 -4.47
C ASN A 226 -4.10 -12.28 -4.98
N SER A 227 -3.82 -12.48 -6.27
CA SER A 227 -2.59 -12.04 -6.94
C SER A 227 -2.30 -10.55 -6.80
N GLN A 228 -3.35 -9.70 -6.72
CA GLN A 228 -3.16 -8.27 -6.52
C GLN A 228 -3.08 -7.92 -5.04
N SER A 229 -4.11 -8.21 -4.25
CA SER A 229 -4.21 -7.63 -2.90
C SER A 229 -3.16 -8.20 -1.95
N HIS A 230 -2.77 -9.47 -2.09
CA HIS A 230 -1.80 -10.12 -1.20
C HIS A 230 -0.38 -10.13 -1.77
N LEU A 231 -0.25 -10.30 -3.09
CA LEU A 231 1.04 -10.46 -3.77
C LEU A 231 1.51 -9.24 -4.56
N GLY A 232 0.68 -8.19 -4.68
CA GLY A 232 1.06 -6.92 -5.28
C GLY A 232 1.13 -6.92 -6.81
N ILE A 233 0.56 -7.92 -7.49
CA ILE A 233 0.48 -7.95 -8.95
C ILE A 233 -0.68 -7.04 -9.40
N ASN A 234 -0.36 -5.77 -9.66
CA ASN A 234 -1.27 -4.68 -9.97
C ASN A 234 -1.95 -4.83 -11.35
N ARG A 235 -3.12 -5.48 -11.37
CA ARG A 235 -3.91 -5.77 -12.57
C ARG A 235 -5.39 -5.54 -12.35
N ALA A 236 -6.12 -5.14 -13.40
CA ALA A 236 -7.57 -5.04 -13.34
C ALA A 236 -8.22 -6.37 -12.91
N GLU A 237 -9.39 -6.30 -12.29
CA GLU A 237 -10.10 -7.46 -11.71
C GLU A 237 -10.18 -8.68 -12.64
N LYS A 238 -10.55 -8.46 -13.91
CA LYS A 238 -10.62 -9.49 -14.95
C LYS A 238 -9.32 -10.27 -15.20
N TYR A 239 -8.17 -9.75 -14.78
CA TYR A 239 -6.85 -10.33 -15.01
C TYR A 239 -6.22 -10.91 -13.74
N ARG A 240 -6.95 -10.94 -12.62
CA ARG A 240 -6.44 -11.45 -11.34
C ARG A 240 -6.59 -12.97 -11.26
N VAL A 241 -5.79 -13.57 -10.40
CA VAL A 241 -5.84 -15.00 -10.07
C VAL A 241 -5.90 -15.14 -8.55
N ASN A 242 -6.65 -16.14 -8.08
CA ASN A 242 -6.66 -16.53 -6.69
C ASN A 242 -5.87 -17.83 -6.51
N TYR A 243 -5.11 -17.91 -5.44
CA TYR A 243 -4.30 -19.06 -5.08
C TYR A 243 -4.62 -19.53 -3.65
N ARG A 244 -4.56 -20.82 -3.40
CA ARG A 244 -4.66 -21.38 -2.04
C ARG A 244 -3.63 -22.48 -1.84
N ARG A 245 -3.04 -22.53 -0.65
CA ARG A 245 -2.15 -23.59 -0.19
C ARG A 245 -2.80 -24.39 0.93
N GLU A 246 -2.66 -25.70 0.87
CA GLU A 246 -2.95 -26.60 1.97
C GLU A 246 -1.73 -27.50 2.25
N THR A 247 -1.36 -27.63 3.51
CA THR A 247 -0.26 -28.50 3.95
C THR A 247 -0.73 -29.34 5.12
N VAL A 248 -0.61 -30.68 5.03
CA VAL A 248 -0.97 -31.59 6.12
C VAL A 248 0.27 -32.34 6.59
N CYS A 249 0.64 -32.19 7.86
CA CYS A 249 1.82 -32.82 8.45
C CYS A 249 1.46 -33.84 9.52
N ALA A 250 2.19 -34.95 9.59
CA ALA A 250 2.03 -35.97 10.62
C ALA A 250 3.40 -36.50 11.10
N PRO A 251 3.62 -36.61 12.43
CA PRO A 251 4.76 -37.34 12.98
C PRO A 251 4.66 -38.83 12.66
N LEU A 252 5.80 -39.48 12.38
CA LEU A 252 5.86 -40.88 11.96
C LEU A 252 6.47 -41.81 13.02
N ILE A 253 6.11 -43.09 13.00
CA ILE A 253 6.63 -44.10 13.94
C ILE A 253 7.99 -44.66 13.50
N THR A 254 8.94 -44.74 14.43
CA THR A 254 10.30 -45.25 14.18
C THR A 254 10.50 -46.70 14.64
N GLY A 255 9.48 -47.54 14.46
CA GLY A 255 9.53 -48.95 14.86
C GLY A 255 10.42 -49.81 13.96
N SER A 256 10.58 -51.10 14.30
CA SER A 256 11.45 -52.05 13.58
C SER A 256 11.15 -52.24 12.09
N ARG A 257 9.95 -51.84 11.64
CA ARG A 257 9.59 -51.81 10.21
C ARG A 257 10.20 -50.63 9.45
N PHE A 258 10.41 -49.50 10.12
CA PHE A 258 10.84 -48.24 9.51
C PHE A 258 12.26 -47.82 9.92
N ALA A 259 12.86 -48.53 10.87
CA ALA A 259 14.24 -48.34 11.26
C ALA A 259 14.93 -49.68 11.55
N ARG A 260 16.20 -49.81 11.16
CA ARG A 260 17.03 -51.00 11.39
C ARG A 260 18.45 -50.60 11.77
N ASP A 261 19.00 -51.27 12.77
CA ASP A 261 20.42 -51.17 13.10
C ASP A 261 21.31 -51.77 12.01
N VAL A 262 22.45 -51.13 11.77
CA VAL A 262 23.44 -51.58 10.79
C VAL A 262 24.45 -52.49 11.48
N ASN A 263 24.62 -53.71 10.95
CA ASN A 263 25.44 -54.77 11.54
C ASN A 263 26.21 -55.56 10.46
N GLY A 264 27.25 -56.28 10.87
CA GLY A 264 28.08 -57.17 10.06
C GLY A 264 28.83 -56.43 8.94
N ASN A 265 28.96 -57.07 7.77
CA ASN A 265 29.66 -56.51 6.61
C ASN A 265 29.16 -55.10 6.21
N GLU A 266 27.89 -54.79 6.46
CA GLU A 266 27.33 -53.47 6.17
C GLU A 266 27.94 -52.41 7.09
N ALA A 267 28.07 -52.69 8.39
CA ALA A 267 28.71 -51.79 9.36
C ALA A 267 30.20 -51.59 9.03
N GLU A 268 30.90 -52.68 8.71
CA GLU A 268 32.30 -52.64 8.27
C GLU A 268 32.49 -51.78 7.01
N THR A 269 31.57 -51.87 6.05
CA THR A 269 31.61 -51.05 4.82
C THR A 269 31.46 -49.56 5.12
N PHE A 270 30.67 -49.20 6.14
CA PHE A 270 30.56 -47.82 6.61
C PHE A 270 31.73 -47.40 7.52
N GLY A 271 32.60 -48.32 7.93
CA GLY A 271 33.72 -48.06 8.84
C GLY A 271 33.29 -47.92 10.29
N TRP A 272 32.21 -48.59 10.71
CA TRP A 272 31.68 -48.54 12.08
C TRP A 272 31.49 -49.94 12.66
N GLU A 273 31.46 -50.02 13.99
CA GLU A 273 31.08 -51.25 14.71
C GLU A 273 29.56 -51.50 14.60
N ASP A 274 29.17 -52.74 14.88
CA ASP A 274 27.78 -53.17 14.94
C ASP A 274 26.95 -52.30 15.89
N ASN A 275 25.72 -52.02 15.49
CA ASN A 275 24.71 -51.25 16.23
C ASN A 275 25.06 -49.78 16.49
N VAL A 276 26.13 -49.23 15.90
CA VAL A 276 26.48 -47.80 16.01
C VAL A 276 25.59 -46.94 15.10
N LEU A 277 25.27 -47.43 13.90
CA LEU A 277 24.44 -46.72 12.94
C LEU A 277 23.03 -47.30 12.92
N ILE A 278 22.04 -46.42 12.77
CA ILE A 278 20.64 -46.78 12.51
C ILE A 278 20.20 -46.22 11.16
N LYS A 279 19.65 -47.08 10.31
CA LYS A 279 19.06 -46.72 9.02
C LYS A 279 17.56 -46.52 9.16
N TYR A 280 17.04 -45.45 8.57
CA TYR A 280 15.62 -45.18 8.44
C TYR A 280 15.14 -45.50 7.02
N LEU A 281 14.03 -46.23 6.92
CA LEU A 281 13.54 -46.92 5.73
C LEU A 281 12.19 -46.34 5.26
N TYR A 282 12.13 -45.02 5.06
CA TYR A 282 10.92 -44.32 4.59
C TYR A 282 10.88 -44.14 3.07
N GLY A 283 11.80 -44.78 2.34
CA GLY A 283 11.93 -44.68 0.89
C GLY A 283 13.38 -44.84 0.44
N ASN A 284 13.55 -45.00 -0.86
CA ASN A 284 14.86 -45.15 -1.49
C ASN A 284 15.43 -43.79 -1.91
N LEU A 285 16.72 -43.59 -1.66
CA LEU A 285 17.45 -42.42 -2.14
C LEU A 285 18.35 -42.84 -3.30
N GLU A 286 17.93 -42.51 -4.52
CA GLU A 286 18.58 -42.96 -5.76
C GLU A 286 18.80 -44.49 -5.76
N SER A 287 20.05 -44.96 -5.80
CA SER A 287 20.40 -46.38 -5.77
C SER A 287 20.43 -46.99 -4.37
N ARG A 288 20.17 -46.21 -3.32
CA ARG A 288 20.24 -46.66 -1.92
C ARG A 288 18.88 -47.13 -1.42
N ASN A 289 18.86 -48.31 -0.81
CA ASN A 289 17.67 -48.94 -0.22
C ASN A 289 17.28 -48.39 1.16
N TYR A 290 17.67 -47.15 1.48
CA TYR A 290 17.36 -46.49 2.74
C TYR A 290 17.28 -44.98 2.53
N THR A 291 16.55 -44.28 3.39
CA THR A 291 16.31 -42.84 3.29
C THR A 291 17.38 -42.04 4.01
N HIS A 292 17.61 -42.39 5.27
CA HIS A 292 18.47 -41.63 6.17
C HIS A 292 19.29 -42.58 7.05
N ILE A 293 20.48 -42.16 7.46
CA ILE A 293 21.33 -42.90 8.39
C ILE A 293 21.76 -41.97 9.50
N TYR A 294 21.68 -42.44 10.74
CA TYR A 294 22.03 -41.70 11.93
C TYR A 294 23.06 -42.45 12.75
N ASN A 295 24.01 -41.73 13.33
CA ASN A 295 25.00 -42.29 14.24
C ASN A 295 24.53 -42.12 15.69
N LYS A 296 24.33 -43.23 16.41
CA LYS A 296 23.80 -43.21 17.78
C LYS A 296 24.71 -42.48 18.77
N TYR A 297 26.01 -42.35 18.47
CA TYR A 297 26.90 -41.52 19.28
C TYR A 297 26.54 -40.03 19.26
N GLY A 298 25.69 -39.58 18.33
CA GLY A 298 25.18 -38.21 18.30
C GLY A 298 24.58 -37.76 19.65
N GLN A 299 24.04 -38.68 20.46
CA GLN A 299 23.56 -38.39 21.81
C GLN A 299 24.67 -37.97 22.79
N ASN A 300 25.91 -38.40 22.57
CA ASN A 300 27.05 -38.15 23.48
C ASN A 300 28.15 -37.28 22.84
N MET A 301 27.95 -36.80 21.61
CA MET A 301 28.95 -36.03 20.85
C MET A 301 28.94 -34.52 21.16
N HIS A 302 28.17 -34.07 22.16
CA HIS A 302 28.01 -32.65 22.52
C HIS A 302 27.49 -31.81 21.34
N THR A 303 26.53 -32.35 20.59
CA THR A 303 25.92 -31.68 19.44
C THR A 303 24.46 -31.32 19.71
N GLY A 304 24.04 -30.14 19.28
CA GLY A 304 22.65 -29.68 19.36
C GLY A 304 21.75 -30.36 18.32
N TYR A 305 20.54 -29.84 18.09
CA TYR A 305 19.63 -30.42 17.11
C TYR A 305 20.26 -30.57 15.73
N GLY A 306 19.95 -31.68 15.06
CA GLY A 306 20.28 -31.97 13.67
C GLY A 306 19.02 -32.18 12.83
N THR A 307 19.12 -31.93 11.54
CA THR A 307 17.97 -32.04 10.62
C THR A 307 18.36 -32.74 9.31
N GLY A 308 17.54 -33.67 8.84
CA GLY A 308 17.60 -34.21 7.48
C GLY A 308 16.29 -33.93 6.74
N VAL A 309 16.33 -33.62 5.45
CA VAL A 309 15.11 -33.31 4.69
C VAL A 309 15.16 -33.86 3.28
N TYR A 310 14.02 -34.38 2.82
CA TYR A 310 13.83 -35.05 1.54
C TYR A 310 12.49 -34.61 0.94
N VAL A 311 12.40 -34.60 -0.39
CA VAL A 311 11.19 -34.18 -1.11
C VAL A 311 10.91 -35.13 -2.27
N SER A 312 9.64 -35.37 -2.51
CA SER A 312 9.12 -36.10 -3.67
C SER A 312 7.95 -35.28 -4.24
N PHE A 313 8.11 -34.79 -5.47
CA PHE A 313 7.08 -34.01 -6.14
C PHE A 313 6.13 -34.93 -6.90
N ALA A 314 4.83 -34.63 -6.84
CA ALA A 314 3.81 -35.36 -7.58
C ALA A 314 4.09 -35.31 -9.09
N HIS A 315 3.86 -36.44 -9.77
CA HIS A 315 3.96 -36.57 -11.23
C HIS A 315 5.34 -36.18 -11.83
N ARG A 316 6.41 -36.27 -11.02
CA ARG A 316 7.80 -36.12 -11.46
C ARG A 316 8.56 -37.45 -11.44
N THR A 317 9.36 -37.68 -12.47
CA THR A 317 10.18 -38.91 -12.62
C THR A 317 11.62 -38.72 -12.16
N ASP A 318 12.05 -37.48 -11.91
CA ASP A 318 13.40 -37.07 -11.53
C ASP A 318 13.56 -36.86 -10.01
N ASN A 319 12.65 -37.42 -9.20
CA ASN A 319 12.75 -37.36 -7.75
C ASN A 319 13.95 -38.17 -7.24
N HIS A 320 14.89 -37.50 -6.53
CA HIS A 320 16.03 -38.18 -5.91
C HIS A 320 15.60 -39.16 -4.79
N TRP A 321 14.49 -38.87 -4.12
CA TRP A 321 13.91 -39.72 -3.08
C TRP A 321 12.54 -40.25 -3.53
N THR A 322 12.38 -41.57 -3.45
CA THR A 322 11.13 -42.27 -3.73
C THR A 322 10.54 -42.79 -2.42
N PRO A 323 9.39 -42.26 -1.96
CA PRO A 323 8.74 -42.70 -0.72
C PRO A 323 8.33 -44.18 -0.77
N ILE A 324 8.24 -44.82 0.40
CA ILE A 324 7.55 -46.13 0.52
C ILE A 324 6.05 -45.98 0.29
N ASP A 325 5.39 -47.07 -0.13
CA ASP A 325 3.95 -47.11 -0.42
C ASP A 325 3.07 -46.49 0.69
N ALA A 326 3.45 -46.66 1.96
CA ALA A 326 2.73 -46.09 3.10
C ALA A 326 2.72 -44.54 3.15
N LEU A 327 3.66 -43.88 2.47
CA LEU A 327 3.75 -42.41 2.35
C LEU A 327 3.30 -41.88 0.99
N VAL A 328 3.04 -42.74 0.01
CA VAL A 328 2.64 -42.32 -1.33
C VAL A 328 1.20 -41.82 -1.29
N LEU A 329 0.99 -40.60 -1.79
CA LEU A 329 -0.33 -40.00 -1.95
C LEU A 329 -0.45 -39.45 -3.36
N ASP A 330 -1.55 -39.78 -4.04
CA ASP A 330 -1.85 -39.25 -5.37
C ASP A 330 -2.04 -37.73 -5.33
N HIS A 331 -1.46 -37.05 -6.32
CA HIS A 331 -1.60 -35.60 -6.51
C HIS A 331 -1.10 -34.74 -5.32
N ARG A 332 -0.07 -35.18 -4.58
CA ARG A 332 0.52 -34.40 -3.47
C ARG A 332 2.04 -34.39 -3.50
N ASP A 333 2.63 -33.25 -3.16
CA ASP A 333 4.08 -33.18 -2.95
C ASP A 333 4.38 -33.57 -1.51
N ILE A 334 5.32 -34.51 -1.32
CA ILE A 334 5.68 -35.04 -0.01
C ILE A 334 7.03 -34.47 0.41
N THR A 335 7.07 -33.80 1.56
CA THR A 335 8.31 -33.47 2.27
C THR A 335 8.45 -34.38 3.48
N LEU A 336 9.57 -35.10 3.57
CA LEU A 336 9.95 -35.86 4.76
C LEU A 336 11.10 -35.15 5.46
N MET A 337 10.93 -34.87 6.75
CA MET A 337 11.98 -34.29 7.58
C MET A 337 12.29 -35.18 8.78
N PHE A 338 13.54 -35.18 9.19
CA PHE A 338 14.08 -35.89 10.33
C PHE A 338 14.64 -34.87 11.31
N ILE A 339 14.17 -34.90 12.55
CA ILE A 339 14.66 -34.04 13.62
C ILE A 339 15.42 -34.91 14.61
N ALA A 340 16.72 -34.72 14.72
CA ALA A 340 17.59 -35.44 15.64
C ALA A 340 17.90 -34.54 16.84
N PRO A 341 17.47 -34.86 18.07
CA PRO A 341 17.78 -34.05 19.24
C PRO A 341 19.25 -34.16 19.68
N ASN A 342 19.97 -35.20 19.26
CA ASN A 342 21.39 -35.42 19.59
C ASN A 342 21.64 -35.33 21.10
N SER A 343 22.57 -34.49 21.56
CA SER A 343 22.97 -34.35 22.97
C SER A 343 22.10 -33.37 23.76
N VAL A 344 20.96 -32.91 23.20
CA VAL A 344 20.08 -31.96 23.89
C VAL A 344 19.33 -32.66 25.02
N LEU A 345 19.44 -32.12 26.23
CA LEU A 345 18.79 -32.62 27.44
C LEU A 345 17.70 -31.64 27.91
N HIS A 346 16.52 -32.15 28.22
CA HIS A 346 15.38 -31.35 28.64
C HIS A 346 15.38 -31.14 30.16
N LEU A 347 15.04 -29.93 30.61
CA LEU A 347 14.88 -29.65 32.05
C LEU A 347 13.62 -30.25 32.66
N GLN A 348 12.62 -30.57 31.85
CA GLN A 348 11.34 -31.15 32.26
C GLN A 348 10.93 -32.23 31.25
N PRO A 349 10.15 -33.23 31.68
CA PRO A 349 9.64 -34.24 30.77
C PRO A 349 8.69 -33.60 29.75
N ASN A 350 8.63 -34.18 28.55
CA ASN A 350 7.81 -33.68 27.46
C ASN A 350 7.16 -34.83 26.68
N ASP A 351 5.86 -34.72 26.44
CA ASP A 351 5.05 -35.74 25.74
C ASP A 351 4.81 -35.39 24.25
N ASP A 352 5.50 -34.37 23.72
CA ASP A 352 5.43 -34.03 22.30
C ASP A 352 5.88 -35.24 21.43
N PRO A 353 5.15 -35.62 20.37
CA PRO A 353 5.48 -36.79 19.56
C PRO A 353 6.81 -36.69 18.79
N VAL A 354 7.39 -35.49 18.66
CA VAL A 354 8.64 -35.23 17.96
C VAL A 354 9.74 -34.87 18.96
N PHE A 355 9.45 -34.00 19.92
CA PHE A 355 10.39 -33.52 20.95
C PHE A 355 10.24 -34.25 22.29
N GLY A 356 9.71 -35.47 22.27
CA GLY A 356 9.46 -36.29 23.44
C GLY A 356 10.75 -36.59 24.20
N ALA A 357 10.75 -36.35 25.51
CA ALA A 357 11.90 -36.55 26.37
C ALA A 357 11.42 -36.97 27.76
N ASN A 358 11.44 -38.27 28.04
CA ASN A 358 10.89 -38.86 29.26
C ASN A 358 11.88 -39.79 29.97
N ILE A 359 13.11 -39.91 29.47
CA ILE A 359 14.14 -40.78 30.04
C ILE A 359 14.96 -39.96 31.06
N PRO A 360 14.82 -40.19 32.38
CA PRO A 360 15.54 -39.40 33.38
C PRO A 360 17.04 -39.72 33.39
N VAL A 361 17.85 -38.69 33.50
CA VAL A 361 19.32 -38.73 33.64
C VAL A 361 19.71 -37.89 34.85
N ASP A 362 20.13 -38.56 35.92
CA ASP A 362 20.58 -37.91 37.14
C ASP A 362 22.05 -37.50 37.02
N THR A 363 22.32 -36.22 37.30
CA THR A 363 23.70 -35.71 37.33
C THR A 363 24.32 -35.84 38.72
N GLU A 364 25.65 -35.90 38.79
CA GLU A 364 26.39 -35.94 40.07
C GLU A 364 26.07 -34.74 40.99
N GLY A 365 25.58 -33.63 40.43
CA GLY A 365 25.11 -32.44 41.15
C GLY A 365 23.66 -32.52 41.67
N GLY A 366 22.98 -33.66 41.56
CA GLY A 366 21.61 -33.86 42.07
C GLY A 366 20.49 -33.25 41.22
N THR A 367 20.79 -32.80 40.00
CA THR A 367 19.79 -32.31 39.05
C THR A 367 19.43 -33.42 38.06
N THR A 368 18.14 -33.70 37.90
CA THR A 368 17.63 -34.64 36.90
C THR A 368 17.30 -33.91 35.61
N TYR A 369 17.89 -34.37 34.51
CA TYR A 369 17.52 -33.96 33.15
C TYR A 369 16.75 -35.09 32.46
N TYR A 370 16.13 -34.81 31.32
CA TYR A 370 15.38 -35.78 30.54
C TYR A 370 15.99 -35.92 29.15
N GLN A 371 16.44 -37.12 28.85
CA GLN A 371 16.96 -37.49 27.55
C GLN A 371 15.79 -37.74 26.57
N PRO A 372 15.95 -37.42 25.27
CA PRO A 372 14.96 -37.67 24.25
C PRO A 372 14.60 -39.16 24.09
N ASP A 373 13.32 -39.43 23.82
CA ASP A 373 12.77 -40.79 23.72
C ASP A 373 13.26 -41.55 22.47
N ARG A 374 13.75 -40.82 21.46
CA ARG A 374 14.15 -41.34 20.16
C ARG A 374 15.42 -40.68 19.66
N TYR A 375 16.21 -41.41 18.88
CA TYR A 375 17.39 -40.88 18.21
C TYR A 375 17.05 -39.84 17.14
N VAL A 376 15.97 -40.07 16.38
CA VAL A 376 15.48 -39.18 15.35
C VAL A 376 13.96 -39.27 15.28
N SER A 377 13.30 -38.13 15.15
CA SER A 377 11.86 -38.00 15.02
C SER A 377 11.48 -37.57 13.60
N PRO A 378 10.90 -38.46 12.78
CA PRO A 378 10.46 -38.15 11.43
C PRO A 378 9.07 -37.49 11.39
N ILE A 379 8.90 -36.55 10.47
CA ILE A 379 7.62 -35.90 10.16
C ILE A 379 7.47 -35.90 8.63
N ALA A 380 6.32 -36.35 8.13
CA ALA A 380 5.97 -36.20 6.72
C ALA A 380 4.88 -35.13 6.56
N CYS A 381 5.03 -34.30 5.54
CA CYS A 381 4.10 -33.24 5.17
C CYS A 381 3.69 -33.40 3.70
N ALA A 382 2.39 -33.28 3.43
CA ALA A 382 1.82 -33.33 2.10
C ALA A 382 1.27 -31.96 1.70
N ASP A 383 1.83 -31.37 0.64
CA ASP A 383 1.42 -30.08 0.08
C ASP A 383 0.40 -30.26 -1.07
N ARG A 384 -0.60 -29.38 -1.09
CA ARG A 384 -1.58 -29.22 -2.17
C ARG A 384 -1.80 -27.74 -2.50
N HIS A 385 -2.10 -27.49 -3.76
CA HIS A 385 -2.24 -26.16 -4.34
C HIS A 385 -3.52 -26.07 -5.16
N GLU A 386 -4.17 -24.91 -5.11
CA GLU A 386 -5.37 -24.60 -5.89
C GLU A 386 -5.20 -23.25 -6.58
N ILE A 387 -5.58 -23.17 -7.86
CA ILE A 387 -5.65 -21.94 -8.63
C ILE A 387 -7.10 -21.71 -9.06
N CYS A 388 -7.60 -20.50 -8.86
CA CYS A 388 -8.97 -20.13 -9.23
C CYS A 388 -9.00 -18.92 -10.16
N ASN A 389 -9.94 -18.97 -11.10
CA ASN A 389 -10.39 -17.82 -11.87
C ASN A 389 -11.45 -17.05 -11.06
N PRO A 390 -11.12 -15.89 -10.49
CA PRO A 390 -12.05 -15.14 -9.66
C PRO A 390 -13.26 -14.59 -10.44
N ASN A 391 -13.16 -14.45 -11.77
CA ASN A 391 -14.26 -13.91 -12.58
C ASN A 391 -15.47 -14.85 -12.65
N TYR A 392 -15.20 -16.16 -12.59
CA TYR A 392 -16.22 -17.21 -12.72
C TYR A 392 -16.37 -18.06 -11.46
N GLY A 393 -15.47 -17.93 -10.48
CA GLY A 393 -15.47 -18.74 -9.27
C GLY A 393 -15.09 -20.21 -9.52
N ILE A 394 -14.40 -20.50 -10.63
CA ILE A 394 -13.99 -21.86 -11.00
C ILE A 394 -12.53 -22.07 -10.58
N CYS A 395 -12.27 -23.19 -9.91
CA CYS A 395 -10.95 -23.54 -9.37
C CYS A 395 -10.44 -24.87 -9.96
N THR A 396 -9.12 -25.06 -9.96
CA THR A 396 -8.52 -26.38 -10.17
C THR A 396 -8.94 -27.34 -9.06
N SER A 397 -8.74 -28.65 -9.26
CA SER A 397 -8.64 -29.55 -8.11
C SER A 397 -7.42 -29.16 -7.25
N LEU A 398 -7.42 -29.56 -5.98
CA LEU A 398 -6.23 -29.45 -5.13
C LEU A 398 -5.21 -30.52 -5.57
N VAL A 399 -4.08 -30.08 -6.09
CA VAL A 399 -3.02 -30.95 -6.65
C VAL A 399 -1.62 -30.54 -6.17
N GLY A 400 -0.62 -31.40 -6.35
CA GLY A 400 0.78 -31.08 -6.12
C GLY A 400 1.31 -30.04 -7.11
N SER A 401 2.41 -29.38 -6.77
CA SER A 401 3.00 -28.30 -7.58
C SER A 401 3.40 -28.77 -8.99
N GLY A 402 3.77 -30.04 -9.16
CA GLY A 402 4.12 -30.64 -10.46
C GLY A 402 2.95 -30.70 -11.46
N GLU A 403 1.71 -30.79 -10.97
CA GLU A 403 0.49 -30.93 -11.79
C GLU A 403 -0.34 -29.64 -11.85
N LEU A 404 0.06 -28.62 -11.11
CA LEU A 404 -0.73 -27.40 -11.00
C LEU A 404 -0.83 -26.66 -12.34
N MET A 405 0.22 -26.71 -13.17
CA MET A 405 0.17 -26.08 -14.49
C MET A 405 -0.75 -26.81 -15.47
N SER A 406 -0.70 -28.14 -15.53
CA SER A 406 -1.61 -28.90 -16.40
C SER A 406 -3.06 -28.66 -15.98
N SER A 407 -3.32 -28.67 -14.67
CA SER A 407 -4.65 -28.38 -14.11
C SER A 407 -5.12 -26.95 -14.42
N ALA A 408 -4.22 -25.96 -14.36
CA ALA A 408 -4.58 -24.57 -14.66
C ALA A 408 -4.74 -24.28 -16.17
N ARG A 409 -4.29 -25.18 -17.06
CA ARG A 409 -4.53 -25.09 -18.51
C ARG A 409 -5.82 -25.78 -18.96
N GLU A 410 -6.55 -26.42 -18.06
CA GLU A 410 -7.84 -27.03 -18.38
C GLU A 410 -8.82 -25.97 -18.90
N GLU A 411 -9.49 -26.27 -20.04
CA GLU A 411 -10.38 -25.32 -20.71
C GLU A 411 -11.50 -24.80 -19.79
N ARG A 412 -11.96 -25.64 -18.84
CA ARG A 412 -13.02 -25.30 -17.89
C ARG A 412 -12.70 -24.11 -16.98
N LEU A 413 -11.42 -23.76 -16.78
CA LEU A 413 -11.03 -22.62 -15.93
C LEU A 413 -11.16 -21.29 -16.67
N GLU A 414 -11.20 -21.30 -18.00
CA GLU A 414 -11.29 -20.12 -18.85
C GLU A 414 -10.28 -19.00 -18.48
N LEU A 415 -9.04 -19.38 -18.16
CA LEU A 415 -7.98 -18.40 -17.86
C LEU A 415 -7.62 -17.62 -19.12
N ASN A 416 -7.63 -16.29 -19.03
CA ASN A 416 -7.10 -15.46 -20.10
C ASN A 416 -5.56 -15.46 -20.11
N PRO A 417 -4.91 -15.00 -21.20
CA PRO A 417 -3.44 -15.01 -21.30
C PRO A 417 -2.70 -14.30 -20.16
N VAL A 418 -3.30 -13.26 -19.56
CA VAL A 418 -2.70 -12.52 -18.44
C VAL A 418 -2.79 -13.31 -17.13
N GLN A 419 -3.92 -13.99 -16.91
CA GLN A 419 -4.07 -14.90 -15.79
C GLN A 419 -3.10 -16.08 -15.92
N LEU A 420 -2.95 -16.65 -17.12
CA LEU A 420 -2.01 -17.74 -17.37
C LEU A 420 -0.55 -17.32 -17.10
N ALA A 421 -0.13 -16.15 -17.58
CA ALA A 421 1.20 -15.60 -17.28
C ALA A 421 1.40 -15.36 -15.77
N THR A 422 0.33 -14.97 -15.05
CA THR A 422 0.38 -14.83 -13.59
C THR A 422 0.59 -16.19 -12.91
N VAL A 423 -0.12 -17.24 -13.34
CA VAL A 423 0.04 -18.60 -12.81
C VAL A 423 1.46 -19.12 -13.06
N GLU A 424 1.98 -18.96 -14.27
CA GLU A 424 3.34 -19.37 -14.63
C GLU A 424 4.40 -18.68 -13.76
N ARG A 425 4.23 -17.38 -13.49
CA ARG A 425 5.08 -16.63 -12.54
C ARG A 425 5.00 -17.20 -11.12
N LEU A 426 3.81 -17.56 -10.64
CA LEU A 426 3.65 -18.11 -9.29
C LEU A 426 4.27 -19.49 -9.16
N LEU A 427 4.07 -20.38 -10.15
CA LEU A 427 4.49 -21.78 -10.11
C LEU A 427 5.97 -21.97 -9.78
N PHE A 428 6.84 -21.19 -10.43
CA PHE A 428 8.28 -21.23 -10.17
C PHE A 428 8.60 -20.96 -8.68
N HIS A 429 7.89 -20.00 -8.07
CA HIS A 429 8.05 -19.64 -6.66
C HIS A 429 7.37 -20.61 -5.71
N LEU A 430 6.26 -21.25 -6.12
CA LEU A 430 5.61 -22.30 -5.35
C LEU A 430 6.53 -23.51 -5.16
N SER A 431 7.22 -23.96 -6.21
CA SER A 431 8.13 -25.11 -6.10
C SER A 431 9.28 -24.85 -5.12
N ILE A 432 9.82 -23.62 -5.07
CA ILE A 432 10.96 -23.27 -4.21
C ILE A 432 10.56 -22.71 -2.84
N SER A 433 9.26 -22.72 -2.50
CA SER A 433 8.72 -22.37 -1.19
C SER A 433 8.12 -23.57 -0.44
N SER A 434 8.51 -24.79 -0.81
CA SER A 434 8.20 -26.01 -0.07
C SER A 434 8.95 -26.06 1.28
N PHE A 435 8.49 -26.94 2.18
CA PHE A 435 9.17 -27.15 3.47
C PHE A 435 10.60 -27.65 3.28
N TYR A 436 10.86 -28.51 2.29
CA TYR A 436 12.21 -28.91 1.91
C TYR A 436 13.11 -27.70 1.63
N HIS A 437 12.64 -26.78 0.78
CA HIS A 437 13.45 -25.63 0.38
C HIS A 437 13.67 -24.61 1.50
N LEU A 438 12.81 -24.57 2.52
CA LEU A 438 13.01 -23.74 3.70
C LEU A 438 14.00 -24.36 4.69
N ILE A 439 13.99 -25.69 4.83
CA ILE A 439 14.81 -26.42 5.79
C ILE A 439 16.24 -26.61 5.28
N TRP A 440 16.46 -26.95 4.01
CA TRP A 440 17.77 -27.45 3.55
C TRP A 440 18.95 -26.48 3.78
N THR A 441 18.74 -25.15 3.69
CA THR A 441 19.78 -24.16 3.99
C THR A 441 19.80 -23.70 5.44
N ARG A 442 18.68 -23.81 6.15
CA ARG A 442 18.56 -23.35 7.55
C ARG A 442 18.95 -24.43 8.54
N THR A 443 18.88 -25.70 8.14
CA THR A 443 19.12 -26.86 8.98
C THR A 443 18.37 -26.73 10.31
N GLN A 444 18.99 -26.95 11.47
CA GLN A 444 18.34 -26.81 12.78
C GLN A 444 17.85 -25.39 13.12
N SER A 445 18.28 -24.34 12.43
CA SER A 445 17.86 -22.95 12.73
C SER A 445 16.43 -22.61 12.32
N PHE A 446 15.70 -23.54 11.69
CA PHE A 446 14.25 -23.37 11.50
C PHE A 446 13.44 -23.68 12.76
N LEU A 447 14.00 -24.47 13.68
CA LEU A 447 13.31 -24.92 14.89
C LEU A 447 13.23 -23.77 15.90
N GLU A 448 12.04 -23.47 16.38
CA GLU A 448 11.82 -22.60 17.52
C GLU A 448 12.37 -23.23 18.81
N ALA A 449 12.28 -24.56 18.94
CA ALA A 449 12.89 -25.29 20.05
C ALA A 449 14.39 -25.01 20.19
N GLN A 450 15.12 -24.87 19.08
CA GLN A 450 16.55 -24.54 19.07
C GLN A 450 16.85 -23.16 19.70
N GLU A 451 15.92 -22.21 19.63
CA GLU A 451 16.08 -20.88 20.27
C GLU A 451 15.99 -20.95 21.81
N LEU A 452 15.46 -22.06 22.35
CA LEU A 452 15.29 -22.31 23.77
C LEU A 452 16.36 -23.24 24.35
N VAL A 453 17.43 -23.51 23.59
CA VAL A 453 18.58 -24.32 24.01
C VAL A 453 19.75 -23.42 24.43
N ALA A 454 20.33 -23.69 25.59
CA ALA A 454 21.59 -23.09 26.06
C ALA A 454 22.55 -24.19 26.53
N GLU A 455 23.78 -24.22 26.01
CA GLU A 455 24.80 -25.25 26.35
C GLU A 455 24.33 -26.72 26.21
N LEU A 456 23.34 -26.99 25.34
CA LEU A 456 22.63 -28.28 25.16
C LEU A 456 21.52 -28.59 26.16
N THR A 457 21.17 -27.64 27.03
CA THR A 457 20.01 -27.72 27.91
C THR A 457 18.80 -27.06 27.27
N GLN A 458 17.72 -27.82 27.10
CA GLN A 458 16.44 -27.39 26.53
C GLN A 458 15.48 -26.94 27.62
N LEU A 459 14.99 -25.70 27.50
CA LEU A 459 13.88 -25.21 28.34
C LEU A 459 12.61 -26.01 28.06
N LYS A 460 11.65 -25.95 29.01
CA LYS A 460 10.35 -26.60 28.88
C LYS A 460 9.69 -26.27 27.54
N LEU A 461 9.36 -27.31 26.78
CA LEU A 461 8.55 -27.23 25.58
C LEU A 461 7.09 -27.58 25.90
N PRO A 462 6.12 -27.00 25.18
CA PRO A 462 4.73 -27.47 25.22
C PRO A 462 4.57 -28.82 24.52
N SER A 463 3.54 -29.58 24.87
CA SER A 463 3.25 -30.89 24.26
C SER A 463 2.76 -30.81 22.80
N ASP A 464 2.50 -29.60 22.30
CA ASP A 464 2.14 -29.29 20.92
C ASP A 464 3.25 -28.57 20.15
N GLN A 465 4.50 -28.61 20.64
CA GLN A 465 5.64 -27.91 20.03
C GLN A 465 5.78 -28.24 18.55
N TRP A 466 5.66 -29.50 18.13
CA TRP A 466 5.77 -29.85 16.72
C TRP A 466 4.74 -29.14 15.82
N LYS A 467 3.52 -28.89 16.32
CA LYS A 467 2.48 -28.14 15.57
C LYS A 467 2.89 -26.68 15.44
N ARG A 468 3.50 -26.10 16.47
CA ARG A 468 4.05 -24.73 16.45
C ARG A 468 5.18 -24.62 15.43
N GLU A 469 6.08 -25.60 15.39
CA GLU A 469 7.15 -25.66 14.39
C GLU A 469 6.57 -25.70 12.96
N MET A 470 5.59 -26.57 12.71
CA MET A 470 4.98 -26.68 11.38
C MET A 470 4.22 -25.40 11.00
N GLY A 471 3.49 -24.80 11.95
CA GLY A 471 2.79 -23.53 11.74
C GLY A 471 3.73 -22.37 11.43
N ARG A 472 4.88 -22.30 12.11
CA ARG A 472 5.92 -21.31 11.84
C ARG A 472 6.55 -21.53 10.47
N LEU A 473 6.84 -22.78 10.10
CA LEU A 473 7.36 -23.12 8.78
C LEU A 473 6.37 -22.80 7.65
N PHE A 474 5.07 -22.94 7.90
CA PHE A 474 4.01 -22.51 6.98
C PHE A 474 3.97 -20.99 6.82
N ALA A 475 4.11 -20.23 7.91
CA ALA A 475 4.23 -18.78 7.85
C ALA A 475 5.49 -18.34 7.08
N ASP A 476 6.63 -19.00 7.30
CA ASP A 476 7.87 -18.77 6.56
C ASP A 476 7.68 -19.02 5.05
N ALA A 477 6.92 -20.05 4.68
CA ALA A 477 6.61 -20.36 3.28
C ALA A 477 5.76 -19.28 2.60
N LEU A 478 4.72 -18.79 3.28
CA LEU A 478 3.88 -17.70 2.78
C LEU A 478 4.66 -16.38 2.67
N SER A 479 5.47 -16.07 3.67
CA SER A 479 6.38 -14.92 3.67
C SER A 479 7.36 -14.98 2.50
N LYS A 480 7.97 -16.16 2.26
CA LYS A 480 8.87 -16.39 1.12
C LYS A 480 8.17 -16.15 -0.22
N LEU A 481 6.93 -16.63 -0.38
CA LEU A 481 6.14 -16.40 -1.59
C LEU A 481 5.93 -14.90 -1.86
N GLN A 482 5.57 -14.11 -0.84
CA GLN A 482 5.37 -12.66 -1.01
C GLN A 482 6.66 -11.93 -1.45
N HIS A 483 7.80 -12.30 -0.85
CA HIS A 483 9.10 -11.74 -1.21
C HIS A 483 9.50 -12.11 -2.63
N GLN A 484 9.41 -13.39 -2.99
CA GLN A 484 9.86 -13.88 -4.30
C GLN A 484 9.00 -13.34 -5.45
N VAL A 485 7.69 -13.20 -5.24
CA VAL A 485 6.84 -12.51 -6.23
C VAL A 485 7.31 -11.08 -6.42
N THR A 486 7.69 -10.37 -5.36
CA THR A 486 8.23 -9.00 -5.49
C THR A 486 9.56 -8.96 -6.24
N GLU A 487 10.46 -9.90 -5.95
CA GLU A 487 11.78 -10.02 -6.60
C GLU A 487 11.70 -10.27 -8.10
N TYR A 488 10.61 -10.87 -8.60
CA TYR A 488 10.41 -11.03 -10.05
C TYR A 488 10.53 -9.70 -10.81
N ALA A 489 10.15 -8.56 -10.21
CA ALA A 489 10.25 -7.25 -10.86
C ALA A 489 11.58 -6.54 -10.57
N THR A 490 12.19 -6.79 -9.41
CA THR A 490 13.37 -6.04 -8.92
C THR A 490 14.69 -6.78 -9.13
N GLY A 491 14.65 -8.08 -9.41
CA GLY A 491 15.81 -8.96 -9.32
C GLY A 491 16.11 -9.39 -7.87
N PRO A 492 17.19 -10.18 -7.67
CA PRO A 492 17.58 -10.70 -6.37
C PRO A 492 18.01 -9.59 -5.40
N SER A 493 17.55 -9.68 -4.16
CA SER A 493 17.87 -8.69 -3.11
C SER A 493 19.35 -8.70 -2.70
N ILE A 494 20.03 -9.84 -2.87
CA ILE A 494 21.46 -10.05 -2.63
C ILE A 494 22.23 -10.11 -3.96
N ALA A 495 23.44 -9.57 -3.97
CA ALA A 495 24.35 -9.67 -5.13
C ALA A 495 24.96 -11.08 -5.16
N VAL A 496 24.45 -11.95 -6.04
CA VAL A 496 24.94 -13.31 -6.28
C VAL A 496 25.10 -13.56 -7.78
N PRO A 497 26.09 -14.36 -8.22
CA PRO A 497 26.25 -14.70 -9.63
C PRO A 497 25.03 -15.44 -10.19
N GLY A 498 24.54 -15.00 -11.35
CA GLY A 498 23.40 -15.62 -12.01
C GLY A 498 22.92 -14.82 -13.20
N SER A 499 21.80 -15.24 -13.77
CA SER A 499 21.16 -14.57 -14.90
C SER A 499 19.67 -14.40 -14.64
N ILE A 500 19.05 -13.47 -15.36
CA ILE A 500 17.60 -13.26 -15.29
C ILE A 500 16.96 -13.99 -16.45
N PHE A 501 16.27 -15.09 -16.14
CA PHE A 501 15.46 -15.82 -17.10
C PHE A 501 14.17 -15.04 -17.39
N LYS A 502 14.04 -14.63 -18.65
CA LYS A 502 12.88 -13.90 -19.16
C LYS A 502 11.99 -14.89 -19.91
N ALA A 503 10.88 -15.30 -19.30
CA ALA A 503 9.97 -16.31 -19.84
C ALA A 503 9.49 -15.98 -21.27
N TRP A 504 9.38 -14.68 -21.61
CA TRP A 504 8.99 -14.22 -22.94
C TRP A 504 10.08 -14.38 -24.02
N ASN A 505 11.33 -14.69 -23.66
CA ASN A 505 12.39 -14.95 -24.65
C ASN A 505 12.47 -16.43 -25.05
N ALA A 506 11.88 -17.33 -24.26
CA ALA A 506 11.96 -18.78 -24.47
C ALA A 506 10.90 -19.34 -25.45
N SER A 507 9.87 -18.56 -25.78
CA SER A 507 8.81 -18.97 -26.70
C SER A 507 9.19 -18.63 -28.15
N ALA A 508 9.53 -19.66 -28.94
CA ALA A 508 9.53 -19.51 -30.40
C ALA A 508 8.10 -19.17 -30.85
N LYS A 509 7.94 -18.09 -31.63
CA LYS A 509 6.64 -17.63 -32.12
C LYS A 509 6.02 -18.71 -33.02
N SER A 510 5.12 -19.54 -32.47
CA SER A 510 4.46 -20.61 -33.24
C SER A 510 2.95 -20.43 -33.38
N SER A 511 2.31 -19.59 -32.54
CA SER A 511 0.87 -19.27 -32.64
C SER A 511 0.50 -17.90 -32.03
N GLU A 512 -0.63 -17.33 -32.44
CA GLU A 512 -1.18 -16.06 -31.93
C GLU A 512 -1.45 -16.11 -30.41
N ALA A 513 -1.94 -17.25 -29.91
CA ALA A 513 -2.19 -17.45 -28.47
C ALA A 513 -0.90 -17.37 -27.65
N GLN A 514 0.21 -17.92 -28.15
CA GLN A 514 1.51 -17.84 -27.48
C GLN A 514 2.08 -16.42 -27.51
N GLU A 515 1.86 -15.65 -28.58
CA GLU A 515 2.26 -14.25 -28.65
C GLU A 515 1.53 -13.40 -27.60
N GLN A 516 0.23 -13.63 -27.39
CA GLN A 516 -0.53 -12.93 -26.35
C GLN A 516 -0.02 -13.25 -24.92
N VAL A 517 0.36 -14.51 -24.66
CA VAL A 517 0.97 -14.91 -23.38
C VAL A 517 2.35 -14.29 -23.20
N GLN A 518 3.15 -14.21 -24.27
CA GLN A 518 4.47 -13.56 -24.27
C GLN A 518 4.37 -12.07 -23.91
N VAL A 519 3.45 -11.34 -24.55
CA VAL A 519 3.17 -9.93 -24.24
C VAL A 519 2.67 -9.77 -22.81
N ALA A 520 1.84 -10.71 -22.33
CA ALA A 520 1.37 -10.69 -20.94
C ALA A 520 2.51 -10.86 -19.93
N HIS A 521 3.48 -11.75 -20.21
CA HIS A 521 4.69 -11.95 -19.41
C HIS A 521 5.54 -10.69 -19.31
N GLU A 522 5.87 -10.06 -20.45
CA GLU A 522 6.64 -8.81 -20.45
C GLU A 522 5.90 -7.71 -19.66
N ALA A 523 4.59 -7.64 -19.81
CA ALA A 523 3.79 -6.67 -19.08
C ALA A 523 3.82 -6.90 -17.55
N MET A 524 4.16 -8.10 -17.04
CA MET A 524 4.21 -8.37 -15.60
C MET A 524 5.34 -7.63 -14.88
N CYS A 525 6.38 -7.24 -15.62
CA CYS A 525 7.47 -6.44 -15.09
C CYS A 525 7.01 -5.08 -14.56
N LYS A 526 6.00 -4.50 -15.21
CA LYS A 526 5.47 -3.16 -14.90
C LYS A 526 4.19 -3.21 -14.07
N SER A 527 3.95 -4.34 -13.39
CA SER A 527 2.73 -4.55 -12.62
C SER A 527 3.01 -5.01 -11.20
N GLN A 528 4.18 -4.72 -10.62
CA GLN A 528 4.45 -5.03 -9.21
C GLN A 528 4.32 -3.78 -8.35
N THR A 529 3.57 -3.86 -7.26
CA THR A 529 3.44 -2.78 -6.27
C THR A 529 4.07 -3.14 -4.93
N THR A 530 4.56 -2.11 -4.25
CA THR A 530 5.07 -2.15 -2.88
C THR A 530 4.34 -1.13 -2.00
N ARG A 531 4.42 -1.28 -0.68
CA ARG A 531 3.98 -0.25 0.29
C ARG A 531 5.15 0.63 0.77
N ASP A 532 6.39 0.28 0.41
CA ASP A 532 7.56 1.11 0.67
C ASP A 532 7.51 2.39 -0.17
N ALA A 533 7.51 3.54 0.49
CA ALA A 533 7.41 4.85 -0.16
C ALA A 533 8.76 5.33 -0.71
N GLN A 534 9.90 4.88 -0.17
CA GLN A 534 11.26 5.30 -0.53
C GLN A 534 11.43 6.80 -0.87
N GLY A 535 10.81 7.69 -0.09
CA GLY A 535 10.90 9.14 -0.32
C GLY A 535 10.13 9.65 -1.56
N THR A 536 9.11 8.94 -2.01
CA THR A 536 8.21 9.35 -3.11
C THR A 536 6.81 9.72 -2.59
N LEU A 537 6.13 10.59 -3.32
CA LEU A 537 4.77 11.04 -3.04
C LEU A 537 3.84 10.65 -4.19
N ASN A 538 2.64 10.17 -3.84
CA ASN A 538 1.58 9.89 -4.80
C ASN A 538 0.55 11.02 -4.78
N PHE A 539 -0.01 11.34 -5.94
CA PHE A 539 -1.12 12.28 -6.07
C PHE A 539 -2.25 11.67 -6.89
N SER A 540 -3.49 11.86 -6.44
CA SER A 540 -4.68 11.44 -7.18
C SER A 540 -4.85 12.33 -8.42
N ILE A 541 -4.83 11.73 -9.61
CA ILE A 541 -5.02 12.47 -10.86
C ILE A 541 -6.44 13.02 -10.94
N LEU A 542 -7.44 12.27 -10.47
CA LEU A 542 -8.82 12.74 -10.42
C LEU A 542 -8.94 13.95 -9.48
N GLY A 543 -8.39 13.85 -8.26
CA GLY A 543 -8.42 14.93 -7.29
C GLY A 543 -7.74 16.19 -7.81
N LEU A 544 -6.55 16.05 -8.41
CA LEU A 544 -5.82 17.14 -9.03
C LEU A 544 -6.60 17.77 -10.20
N SER A 545 -7.17 16.94 -11.07
CA SER A 545 -7.94 17.41 -12.23
C SER A 545 -9.19 18.17 -11.82
N LEU A 546 -9.95 17.68 -10.82
CA LEU A 546 -11.13 18.36 -10.30
C LEU A 546 -10.77 19.70 -9.65
N LEU A 547 -9.71 19.73 -8.83
CA LEU A 547 -9.25 20.95 -8.17
C LEU A 547 -8.87 22.02 -9.20
N LEU A 548 -8.08 21.65 -10.21
CA LEU A 548 -7.64 22.58 -11.25
C LEU A 548 -8.82 23.02 -12.13
N ALA A 549 -9.68 22.09 -12.57
CA ALA A 549 -10.83 22.42 -13.42
C ALA A 549 -11.79 23.39 -12.72
N VAL A 550 -12.21 23.09 -11.49
CA VAL A 550 -13.11 23.95 -10.71
C VAL A 550 -12.45 25.31 -10.43
N GLY A 551 -11.17 25.31 -10.07
CA GLY A 551 -10.43 26.56 -9.85
C GLY A 551 -10.35 27.44 -11.09
N PHE A 552 -10.03 26.86 -12.26
CA PHE A 552 -9.99 27.60 -13.52
C PHE A 552 -11.37 28.12 -13.93
N ILE A 553 -12.44 27.36 -13.70
CA ILE A 553 -13.82 27.82 -13.93
C ILE A 553 -14.13 29.03 -13.06
N ILE A 554 -13.81 28.99 -11.76
CA ILE A 554 -14.02 30.13 -10.85
C ILE A 554 -13.23 31.36 -11.30
N ILE A 555 -11.96 31.17 -11.67
CA ILE A 555 -11.11 32.27 -12.16
C ILE A 555 -11.69 32.86 -13.44
N GLY A 556 -12.05 32.02 -14.43
CA GLY A 556 -12.66 32.46 -15.68
C GLY A 556 -13.98 33.20 -15.47
N LEU A 557 -14.87 32.65 -14.64
CA LEU A 557 -16.12 33.29 -14.24
C LEU A 557 -15.87 34.66 -13.61
N SER A 558 -14.84 34.81 -12.78
CA SER A 558 -14.55 36.10 -12.12
C SER A 558 -14.24 37.24 -13.11
N PHE A 559 -13.66 36.92 -14.28
CA PHE A 559 -13.35 37.91 -15.31
C PHE A 559 -14.54 38.21 -16.23
N VAL A 560 -15.42 37.23 -16.44
CA VAL A 560 -16.53 37.34 -17.42
C VAL A 560 -17.82 37.82 -16.76
N LEU A 561 -18.06 37.46 -15.49
CA LEU A 561 -19.31 37.74 -14.78
C LEU A 561 -19.65 39.24 -14.79
N GLU A 562 -18.72 40.10 -14.37
CA GLU A 562 -18.92 41.56 -14.30
C GLU A 562 -19.24 42.17 -15.67
N PRO A 563 -18.41 42.05 -16.72
CA PRO A 563 -18.71 42.66 -18.02
C PRO A 563 -19.96 42.08 -18.67
N THR A 564 -20.20 40.78 -18.56
CA THR A 564 -21.38 40.15 -19.18
C THR A 564 -22.67 40.55 -18.49
N THR A 565 -22.71 40.60 -17.15
CA THR A 565 -23.90 41.05 -16.42
C THR A 565 -24.21 42.52 -16.68
N ILE A 566 -23.20 43.39 -16.71
CA ILE A 566 -23.38 44.81 -17.05
C ILE A 566 -23.90 44.95 -18.49
N PHE A 567 -23.32 44.21 -19.45
CA PHE A 567 -23.77 44.23 -20.83
C PHE A 567 -25.23 43.77 -20.97
N LEU A 568 -25.60 42.67 -20.32
CA LEU A 568 -26.97 42.15 -20.34
C LEU A 568 -27.96 43.09 -19.65
N GLN A 569 -27.59 43.70 -18.52
CA GLN A 569 -28.41 44.70 -17.82
C GLN A 569 -28.63 45.95 -18.67
N LYS A 570 -27.60 46.40 -19.41
CA LYS A 570 -27.71 47.52 -20.35
C LYS A 570 -28.58 47.17 -21.55
N LYS A 571 -28.43 45.98 -22.13
CA LYS A 571 -29.16 45.54 -23.33
C LYS A 571 -30.64 45.22 -23.05
N SER A 572 -30.92 44.54 -21.95
CA SER A 572 -32.30 44.15 -21.58
C SER A 572 -33.09 45.26 -20.88
N GLY A 573 -32.40 46.30 -20.38
CA GLY A 573 -32.99 47.33 -19.51
C GLY A 573 -33.30 46.85 -18.09
N TYR A 574 -33.39 45.53 -17.85
CA TYR A 574 -33.62 44.95 -16.54
C TYR A 574 -32.36 45.06 -15.68
N GLY A 575 -32.45 45.75 -14.55
CA GLY A 575 -31.30 45.97 -13.66
C GLY A 575 -30.32 47.04 -14.14
N ALA A 576 -30.64 47.85 -15.16
CA ALA A 576 -29.78 48.93 -15.65
C ALA A 576 -29.35 49.93 -14.55
N THR A 577 -30.22 50.17 -13.56
CA THR A 577 -29.90 51.00 -12.38
C THR A 577 -28.80 50.37 -11.51
N LYS A 578 -28.76 49.04 -11.43
CA LYS A 578 -27.75 48.30 -10.65
C LYS A 578 -26.39 48.33 -11.36
N ALA A 579 -26.35 48.19 -12.69
CA ALA A 579 -25.15 48.41 -13.51
C ALA A 579 -24.57 49.80 -13.29
N LYS A 580 -25.40 50.85 -13.43
CA LYS A 580 -24.97 52.24 -13.22
C LYS A 580 -24.44 52.49 -11.81
N ARG A 581 -25.02 51.85 -10.79
CA ARG A 581 -24.53 51.96 -9.41
C ARG A 581 -23.17 51.30 -9.23
N TRP A 582 -22.98 50.11 -9.78
CA TRP A 582 -21.69 49.42 -9.73
C TRP A 582 -20.56 50.24 -10.37
N GLU A 583 -20.83 50.89 -11.50
CA GLU A 583 -19.90 51.84 -12.14
C GLU A 583 -19.67 53.07 -11.27
N ARG A 584 -20.74 53.68 -10.73
CA ARG A 584 -20.65 54.91 -9.93
C ARG A 584 -19.93 54.71 -8.59
N ASP A 585 -20.09 53.55 -7.97
CA ASP A 585 -19.48 53.21 -6.70
C ASP A 585 -17.99 52.85 -6.84
N GLU A 586 -17.44 52.80 -8.06
CA GLU A 586 -16.01 52.59 -8.28
C GLU A 586 -15.18 53.79 -7.79
N ASN A 587 -14.06 53.53 -7.09
CA ASN A 587 -13.25 54.57 -6.44
C ASN A 587 -12.89 55.75 -7.35
N LEU A 588 -12.51 55.51 -8.60
CA LEU A 588 -12.16 56.58 -9.54
C LEU A 588 -13.39 57.40 -9.97
N GLN A 589 -14.56 56.77 -10.05
CA GLN A 589 -15.82 57.45 -10.34
C GLN A 589 -16.31 58.26 -9.14
N VAL A 590 -16.12 57.76 -7.93
CA VAL A 590 -16.38 58.52 -6.69
C VAL A 590 -15.48 59.76 -6.63
N MET A 591 -14.18 59.61 -6.89
CA MET A 591 -13.25 60.72 -6.98
C MET A 591 -13.70 61.75 -8.03
N ARG A 592 -14.06 61.31 -9.23
CA ARG A 592 -14.59 62.17 -10.31
C ARG A 592 -15.80 62.99 -9.84
N MET A 593 -16.78 62.33 -9.23
CA MET A 593 -17.98 63.00 -8.73
C MET A 593 -17.67 64.05 -7.67
N LEU A 594 -16.70 63.81 -6.77
CA LEU A 594 -16.28 64.79 -5.77
C LEU A 594 -15.67 66.05 -6.42
N PHE A 595 -14.85 65.89 -7.46
CA PHE A 595 -14.31 67.02 -8.22
C PHE A 595 -15.40 67.76 -9.01
N GLU A 596 -16.30 67.03 -9.67
CA GLU A 596 -17.43 67.64 -10.40
C GLU A 596 -18.34 68.45 -9.46
N LEU A 597 -18.57 67.98 -8.22
CA LEU A 597 -19.34 68.71 -7.20
C LEU A 597 -18.68 70.02 -6.75
N ARG A 598 -17.35 70.09 -6.80
CA ARG A 598 -16.58 71.32 -6.52
C ARG A 598 -16.39 72.20 -7.76
N TYR A 599 -17.11 71.92 -8.85
CA TYR A 599 -16.94 72.58 -10.15
C TYR A 599 -15.49 72.54 -10.68
N ALA A 600 -14.73 71.51 -10.29
CA ALA A 600 -13.31 71.36 -10.60
C ALA A 600 -13.10 70.44 -11.81
N GLY A 601 -12.90 71.06 -12.98
CA GLY A 601 -12.60 70.39 -14.25
C GLY A 601 -13.83 69.80 -14.93
N ARG A 602 -13.70 69.50 -16.22
CA ARG A 602 -14.73 68.76 -16.96
C ARG A 602 -14.25 67.35 -17.26
N TRP A 603 -14.97 66.36 -16.74
CA TRP A 603 -14.60 64.96 -16.84
C TRP A 603 -15.42 64.24 -17.93
N LYS A 604 -14.77 63.34 -18.67
CA LYS A 604 -15.39 62.40 -19.62
C LYS A 604 -15.27 60.97 -19.11
N GLY A 605 -16.08 60.08 -19.67
CA GLY A 605 -16.14 58.66 -19.28
C GLY A 605 -16.99 58.44 -18.02
N ARG A 606 -18.24 58.91 -18.03
CA ARG A 606 -19.13 58.88 -16.85
C ARG A 606 -19.53 57.46 -16.40
N THR A 607 -19.32 56.48 -17.27
CA THR A 607 -19.65 55.05 -17.10
C THR A 607 -18.44 54.15 -17.34
N ASP A 608 -17.25 54.74 -17.56
CA ASP A 608 -16.03 54.00 -17.89
C ASP A 608 -15.24 53.74 -16.60
N SER A 609 -14.44 52.67 -16.50
CA SER A 609 -13.66 52.42 -15.28
C SER A 609 -12.61 53.51 -15.00
N PHE A 610 -12.14 54.22 -16.04
CA PHE A 610 -11.14 55.28 -15.93
C PHE A 610 -11.67 56.63 -16.44
N PRO A 611 -12.26 57.47 -15.57
CA PRO A 611 -12.65 58.82 -15.94
C PRO A 611 -11.41 59.70 -16.19
N THR A 612 -11.48 60.56 -17.20
CA THR A 612 -10.38 61.46 -17.57
C THR A 612 -10.89 62.89 -17.74
N THR A 613 -10.02 63.89 -17.54
CA THR A 613 -10.35 65.28 -17.85
C THR A 613 -10.36 65.51 -19.36
N ILE A 614 -11.22 66.41 -19.82
CA ILE A 614 -11.30 66.80 -21.23
C ILE A 614 -10.10 67.67 -21.62
N SER A 615 -9.61 68.48 -20.68
CA SER A 615 -8.44 69.36 -20.81
C SER A 615 -7.31 68.96 -19.85
N LYS A 616 -6.13 69.56 -20.01
CA LYS A 616 -4.98 69.38 -19.11
C LYS A 616 -5.15 70.19 -17.82
N ASP A 617 -6.26 69.93 -17.12
CA ASP A 617 -6.66 70.66 -15.91
C ASP A 617 -5.68 70.38 -14.76
N ARG A 618 -5.44 71.39 -13.91
CA ARG A 618 -4.67 71.26 -12.67
C ARG A 618 -5.60 71.49 -11.49
N PHE A 619 -5.60 70.58 -10.52
CA PHE A 619 -6.46 70.65 -9.35
C PHE A 619 -5.65 70.88 -8.08
N ARG A 620 -6.22 71.63 -7.13
CA ARG A 620 -5.67 71.80 -5.78
C ARG A 620 -6.47 70.89 -4.84
N TYR A 621 -5.85 69.79 -4.38
CA TYR A 621 -6.53 68.77 -3.57
C TYR A 621 -6.48 69.06 -2.06
N ASP A 622 -5.38 69.63 -1.57
CA ASP A 622 -5.10 69.82 -0.14
C ASP A 622 -5.67 71.10 0.47
N ALA A 623 -6.56 71.81 -0.23
CA ALA A 623 -7.20 73.00 0.33
C ALA A 623 -8.23 72.57 1.40
N GLU A 624 -8.05 73.03 2.65
CA GLU A 624 -8.97 72.77 3.74
C GLU A 624 -10.41 73.18 3.36
N TYR A 625 -11.35 72.30 3.70
CA TYR A 625 -12.77 72.57 3.52
C TYR A 625 -13.21 73.58 4.59
N LEU A 626 -13.30 74.86 4.21
CA LEU A 626 -13.96 75.87 5.03
C LEU A 626 -15.47 75.53 5.02
N GLY A 627 -16.03 75.29 6.21
CA GLY A 627 -17.39 74.75 6.39
C GLY A 627 -18.52 75.62 5.82
N GLU A 628 -19.74 75.06 5.87
CA GLU A 628 -20.99 75.59 5.27
C GLU A 628 -21.32 77.07 5.57
N GLU A 629 -20.74 77.69 6.60
CA GLU A 629 -21.03 79.07 6.97
C GLU A 629 -20.59 80.11 5.92
N GLN A 630 -19.54 79.87 5.13
CA GLN A 630 -19.12 80.84 4.10
C GLN A 630 -19.88 80.71 2.78
N MET A 631 -20.38 79.51 2.43
CA MET A 631 -21.13 79.31 1.18
C MET A 631 -22.48 80.07 1.18
N TYR A 632 -23.11 80.24 2.35
CA TYR A 632 -24.31 81.06 2.49
C TYR A 632 -24.02 82.58 2.57
N GLN A 633 -22.82 82.97 3.00
CA GLN A 633 -22.39 84.37 3.05
C GLN A 633 -22.06 84.91 1.65
N GLU A 634 -21.37 84.13 0.80
CA GLU A 634 -21.04 84.56 -0.57
C GLU A 634 -22.28 84.72 -1.48
N ILE A 635 -23.34 83.93 -1.25
CA ILE A 635 -24.60 84.06 -2.01
C ILE A 635 -25.39 85.31 -1.59
N ARG A 636 -25.35 85.71 -0.31
CA ARG A 636 -26.02 86.94 0.14
C ARG A 636 -25.31 88.22 -0.31
N HIS A 637 -23.98 88.20 -0.39
CA HIS A 637 -23.24 89.41 -0.79
C HIS A 637 -23.41 89.78 -2.27
N ASN A 638 -23.73 88.81 -3.14
CA ASN A 638 -23.90 89.04 -4.59
C ASN A 638 -25.35 89.35 -5.02
N ALA A 639 -26.33 89.30 -4.11
CA ALA A 639 -27.74 89.57 -4.42
C ALA A 639 -28.25 90.96 -3.98
N GLY A 640 -27.40 91.77 -3.33
CA GLY A 640 -27.79 93.07 -2.74
C GLY A 640 -27.48 94.33 -3.57
N GLY A 641 -27.15 94.21 -4.86
CA GLY A 641 -26.60 95.31 -5.65
C GLY A 641 -27.31 95.62 -6.97
N VAL A 642 -28.63 95.80 -7.00
CA VAL A 642 -29.31 96.50 -8.13
C VAL A 642 -30.60 97.22 -7.65
N LYS A 643 -30.72 98.49 -8.07
CA LYS A 643 -31.83 99.48 -7.90
C LYS A 643 -31.79 100.21 -6.55
N SER A 644 -31.65 101.53 -6.45
CA SER A 644 -31.97 102.66 -7.35
C SER A 644 -31.08 103.86 -7.03
#